data_AF-S0FWN6-F1
#
_entry.id   AF-S0FWN6-F1
#
_cell.length_a   1.000
_cell.length_b   1.000
_cell.length_c   1.000
_cell.angle_alpha   90.00
_cell.angle_beta   90.00
_cell.angle_gamma   90.00
#
_symmetry.space_group_name_H-M   'P 1'
#
loop_
_entity.id
_entity.type
_entity.pdbx_description
1 polymer ?
#
loop_
_entity_poly.entity_id
_entity_poly.type
_entity_poly.pdbx_seq_one_letter_code
_entity_poly.pdbx_strand_id
1 'polypeptide(L)'
;MSDPKNYKPINRRFYSFFILCLVFLLFASTSLAGMDPLPTRFDLRDIDKKAYIGPVKNQNPFGTCYSFGANAAAESTYNRAMGLYNDQAVSFSESFIIWSLGQKYDGFPGGNYGAGADYAYDELQGLVDYGVVPAHVFPYTPELMNLYNDDENLTLNYHWDVPRVQFSGWHRLPANDIETFKRAIMTFGALDVAVLAQEDFSFYEGGIFSDDLTEASFPLEFYSPTNHAVSLVGWDDDEQVWILRNSWGPGWGEDGYMRISYHSARVALEGTYLRYGDWEGVDHDIINTTGITADLQYSGVQPVARGLYEWGGNHASMVNESTIDATISVDEGNPYVHGMFLWAGRDSLIENHGSITAASRSENDQSTAYGIVLQGHKVLNTGSIQVEAEAMENDRATAYGIRMFGFDDTAVLTNEGNVVSEAPTPNGWAYGLFGSGLSKLINNGQVTAKGNGMGAGVMTYDDTTVQNTGVIESHAEDGSSFGVFQYGGRLTNSASGKIVATSNQGESTGIGGGMFDYFINAGTITSQSSQGFARGIFVSDSKFIMNSGLIDVNASGMESESYGVLIEGETRFENTGTIRANATNTAFGAAIQNRGTLINHPGATISASSSGGDAFAISLDHAIAINNGMVTGDTLLDNDSLLMGNGIHTGDLLSNFSQVTPGNSIGTLTVTGDYHQGAGSTLAIEVDQSASDILHVSGTAFLDGTLHIIPIGYVSDSSHTFLNAAGISGAFTTISSPAVFDIDISDNALGLGFDLNRNSYTSLVSNPAHADMADILDHTRPSASNDIADILNLLDTMDMNGLDRAMGNIYPAMHGAAGYAVLGNIQRNNRHLQRQMDLTDAFRFTDPDPDADPESDDGQTWRSWATATGSETRHHSHGAVPGFREKTGGLMVGADHKPTDKKTFGGAIAVSYQNLDGKMNIGQSTIESYQGFLYSQWTETQEGQGAYVNTGLGAGIVEIDTDRTIHFLNRTATSDHTAQTGALFMGTGYGFKYADWLVRPGFDMNYAFMHEDSFTESGADSMTLDVDSRTSYSLQSHIGLNLSRKLTFETGELIPEFRIGWIHEFFPDPKNFNARFHDTPYSFEAPGRDMPKNSGLVGASLKTRFSRVLFGAFDYDYYFMEANQGSAHKFNIQIQYHF
;
A
#
# COMPACT_ATOMS: atom_id res chain seq x y z
N MET A 1 13.25 30.64 -11.11
CA MET A 1 13.51 32.10 -11.05
C MET A 1 13.59 32.59 -12.49
N SER A 2 12.83 33.54 -13.03
CA SER A 2 11.85 34.52 -12.55
C SER A 2 11.10 35.09 -13.78
N ASP A 3 9.78 35.22 -13.66
CA ASP A 3 8.79 35.77 -14.63
C ASP A 3 8.72 37.34 -14.51
N PRO A 4 7.79 38.14 -15.12
CA PRO A 4 7.15 38.28 -16.46
C PRO A 4 7.03 39.76 -16.99
N LYS A 5 6.26 39.96 -18.09
CA LYS A 5 5.26 41.04 -18.41
C LYS A 5 5.68 42.27 -19.25
N ASN A 6 5.05 42.42 -20.45
CA ASN A 6 3.97 43.41 -20.72
C ASN A 6 3.61 43.53 -22.21
N TYR A 7 2.36 43.23 -22.60
CA TYR A 7 1.69 43.88 -23.72
C TYR A 7 0.15 43.87 -23.56
N LYS A 8 -0.45 45.06 -23.67
CA LYS A 8 -1.87 45.41 -23.92
C LYS A 8 -1.87 46.89 -24.41
N PRO A 9 -2.95 47.46 -24.98
CA PRO A 9 -3.83 46.99 -26.07
C PRO A 9 -4.10 48.13 -27.11
N ILE A 10 -4.69 47.86 -28.30
CA ILE A 10 -5.36 48.89 -29.11
C ILE A 10 -6.74 48.40 -29.56
N ASN A 11 -7.69 49.33 -29.51
CA ASN A 11 -9.13 49.14 -29.44
C ASN A 11 -9.85 49.37 -30.79
N ARG A 12 -11.06 48.84 -30.85
CA ARG A 12 -12.06 48.82 -31.94
C ARG A 12 -12.46 50.20 -32.47
N ARG A 13 -12.71 50.28 -33.79
CA ARG A 13 -13.90 50.85 -34.49
C ARG A 13 -13.51 51.25 -35.91
N PHE A 14 -13.89 50.48 -36.94
CA PHE A 14 -14.17 50.93 -38.33
C PHE A 14 -14.36 49.75 -39.32
N TYR A 15 -15.35 48.86 -39.13
CA TYR A 15 -15.78 47.96 -40.22
C TYR A 15 -17.25 47.55 -40.02
N SER A 16 -18.16 48.45 -40.36
CA SER A 16 -19.60 48.16 -40.46
C SER A 16 -20.15 48.94 -41.64
N PHE A 17 -19.77 48.59 -42.88
CA PHE A 17 -20.50 49.02 -44.08
C PHE A 17 -20.15 48.24 -45.37
N PHE A 18 -19.36 47.15 -45.31
CA PHE A 18 -18.96 46.39 -46.52
C PHE A 18 -19.42 44.92 -46.54
N ILE A 19 -20.22 44.47 -45.55
CA ILE A 19 -20.76 43.10 -45.45
C ILE A 19 -22.29 43.12 -45.65
N LEU A 20 -22.77 43.74 -46.73
CA LEU A 20 -24.20 43.67 -47.08
C LEU A 20 -24.48 43.35 -48.56
N CYS A 21 -23.46 43.22 -49.40
CA CYS A 21 -23.62 42.92 -50.83
C CYS A 21 -22.98 41.61 -51.29
N LEU A 22 -22.34 40.84 -50.41
CA LEU A 22 -21.89 39.47 -50.70
C LEU A 22 -22.82 38.37 -50.15
N VAL A 23 -23.94 38.75 -49.53
CA VAL A 23 -24.93 37.82 -48.93
C VAL A 23 -25.99 37.36 -49.96
N PHE A 24 -25.98 37.88 -51.19
CA PHE A 24 -27.05 37.62 -52.17
C PHE A 24 -26.68 36.76 -53.38
N LEU A 25 -25.45 36.21 -53.45
CA LEU A 25 -24.96 35.49 -54.65
C LEU A 25 -24.29 34.13 -54.39
N LEU A 26 -24.48 33.53 -53.20
CA LEU A 26 -24.07 32.15 -52.92
C LEU A 26 -25.23 31.25 -52.43
N PHE A 27 -26.48 31.63 -52.74
CA PHE A 27 -27.62 30.72 -52.69
C PHE A 27 -27.71 29.94 -54.00
N ALA A 28 -26.80 29.00 -54.22
CA ALA A 28 -26.94 27.97 -55.26
C ALA A 28 -25.86 26.88 -55.09
N SER A 29 -26.09 25.96 -54.15
CA SER A 29 -25.83 24.51 -54.25
C SER A 29 -25.72 23.90 -52.86
N THR A 30 -26.84 23.80 -52.13
CA THR A 30 -26.96 22.75 -51.12
C THR A 30 -27.24 21.46 -51.88
N SER A 31 -26.19 20.78 -52.33
CA SER A 31 -26.32 19.34 -52.52
C SER A 31 -26.62 18.79 -51.14
N LEU A 32 -27.78 18.14 -50.95
CA LEU A 32 -27.85 17.10 -49.93
C LEU A 32 -26.67 16.17 -50.24
N ALA A 33 -25.66 16.16 -49.36
CA ALA A 33 -24.64 15.13 -49.38
C ALA A 33 -25.36 13.83 -49.02
N GLY A 34 -25.95 13.17 -50.01
CA GLY A 34 -26.34 11.79 -49.86
C GLY A 34 -25.05 10.99 -49.81
N MET A 35 -24.73 10.38 -48.67
CA MET A 35 -23.65 9.41 -48.60
C MET A 35 -23.87 8.33 -49.66
N ASP A 36 -22.77 7.79 -50.18
CA ASP A 36 -22.84 6.65 -51.09
C ASP A 36 -23.55 5.48 -50.39
N PRO A 37 -24.48 4.80 -51.08
CA PRO A 37 -25.16 3.63 -50.53
C PRO A 37 -24.15 2.51 -50.28
N LEU A 38 -24.29 1.83 -49.13
CA LEU A 38 -23.49 0.66 -48.79
C LEU A 38 -23.72 -0.47 -49.81
N PRO A 39 -22.68 -1.25 -50.16
CA PRO A 39 -22.87 -2.45 -50.97
C PRO A 39 -23.68 -3.50 -50.18
N THR A 40 -24.49 -4.30 -50.89
CA THR A 40 -25.27 -5.39 -50.26
C THR A 40 -24.38 -6.50 -49.71
N ARG A 41 -23.14 -6.62 -50.21
CA ARG A 41 -22.16 -7.59 -49.71
C ARG A 41 -20.77 -6.95 -49.68
N PHE A 42 -20.02 -7.25 -48.62
CA PHE A 42 -18.62 -6.87 -48.49
C PHE A 42 -17.86 -7.96 -47.74
N ASP A 43 -16.63 -8.24 -48.15
CA ASP A 43 -15.81 -9.31 -47.57
C ASP A 43 -14.33 -8.92 -47.63
N LEU A 44 -13.68 -8.73 -46.47
CA LEU A 44 -12.25 -8.41 -46.39
C LEU A 44 -11.34 -9.49 -47.00
N ARG A 45 -11.86 -10.71 -47.19
CA ARG A 45 -11.15 -11.82 -47.84
C ARG A 45 -11.11 -11.66 -49.37
N ASP A 46 -12.01 -10.87 -49.95
CA ASP A 46 -12.08 -10.64 -51.40
C ASP A 46 -12.55 -9.23 -51.75
N ILE A 47 -11.64 -8.26 -51.67
CA ILE A 47 -11.86 -6.91 -52.22
C ILE A 47 -11.09 -6.82 -53.53
N ASP A 48 -11.79 -6.91 -54.67
CA ASP A 48 -11.18 -6.92 -56.00
C ASP A 48 -10.05 -7.98 -56.13
N LYS A 49 -10.27 -9.20 -55.61
CA LYS A 49 -9.30 -10.32 -55.58
C LYS A 49 -8.10 -10.09 -54.66
N LYS A 50 -8.28 -9.26 -53.63
CA LYS A 50 -7.27 -8.99 -52.60
C LYS A 50 -7.84 -9.29 -51.22
N ALA A 51 -7.19 -10.21 -50.50
CA ALA A 51 -7.49 -10.49 -49.11
C ALA A 51 -6.67 -9.56 -48.21
N TYR A 52 -7.33 -8.71 -47.43
CA TYR A 52 -6.68 -7.79 -46.47
C TYR A 52 -6.56 -8.39 -45.06
N ILE A 53 -6.92 -9.66 -44.92
CA ILE A 53 -6.89 -10.41 -43.68
C ILE A 53 -6.13 -11.72 -43.88
N GLY A 54 -5.33 -12.10 -42.89
CA GLY A 54 -4.49 -13.29 -42.94
C GLY A 54 -5.25 -14.62 -42.74
N PRO A 55 -4.55 -15.77 -42.80
CA PRO A 55 -5.15 -17.10 -42.59
C PRO A 55 -5.73 -17.25 -41.17
N VAL A 56 -6.76 -18.08 -41.01
CA VAL A 56 -7.35 -18.38 -39.69
C VAL A 56 -6.31 -19.00 -38.75
N LYS A 57 -6.24 -18.49 -37.51
CA LYS A 57 -5.33 -18.96 -36.45
C LYS A 57 -6.08 -19.86 -35.44
N ASN A 58 -5.33 -20.50 -34.55
CA ASN A 58 -5.88 -21.44 -33.56
C ASN A 58 -5.36 -21.16 -32.14
N GLN A 59 -6.26 -20.79 -31.23
CA GLN A 59 -5.99 -20.53 -29.82
C GLN A 59 -6.18 -21.75 -28.91
N ASN A 60 -6.82 -22.82 -29.40
CA ASN A 60 -7.21 -23.97 -28.60
C ASN A 60 -5.95 -24.66 -28.03
N PRO A 61 -5.92 -25.09 -26.73
CA PRO A 61 -7.00 -25.06 -25.72
C PRO A 61 -6.94 -23.89 -24.72
N PHE A 62 -6.20 -22.84 -25.01
CA PHE A 62 -5.78 -21.87 -23.97
C PHE A 62 -6.78 -20.75 -23.69
N GLY A 63 -7.85 -20.59 -24.47
CA GLY A 63 -8.88 -19.58 -24.18
C GLY A 63 -8.37 -18.12 -24.16
N THR A 64 -7.46 -17.77 -25.06
CA THR A 64 -6.79 -16.45 -25.14
C THR A 64 -7.48 -15.51 -26.16
N CYS A 65 -8.82 -15.53 -26.23
CA CYS A 65 -9.58 -15.01 -27.37
C CYS A 65 -9.39 -13.50 -27.58
N TYR A 66 -9.35 -12.72 -26.49
CA TYR A 66 -9.09 -11.28 -26.49
C TYR A 66 -7.86 -10.91 -27.33
N SER A 67 -6.76 -11.67 -27.20
CA SER A 67 -5.54 -11.42 -27.96
C SER A 67 -5.68 -11.71 -29.46
N PHE A 68 -6.51 -12.69 -29.84
CA PHE A 68 -6.74 -13.06 -31.25
C PHE A 68 -7.72 -12.10 -31.93
N GLY A 69 -8.78 -11.67 -31.22
CA GLY A 69 -9.73 -10.64 -31.70
C GLY A 69 -9.03 -9.32 -31.98
N ALA A 70 -8.31 -8.80 -30.98
CA ALA A 70 -7.53 -7.57 -31.09
C ALA A 70 -6.49 -7.65 -32.23
N ASN A 71 -5.76 -8.77 -32.37
CA ASN A 71 -4.81 -8.94 -33.46
C ASN A 71 -5.49 -9.02 -34.83
N ALA A 72 -6.65 -9.66 -34.97
CA ALA A 72 -7.34 -9.74 -36.25
C ALA A 72 -7.82 -8.36 -36.71
N ALA A 73 -8.31 -7.52 -35.79
CA ALA A 73 -8.58 -6.11 -36.04
C ALA A 73 -7.30 -5.35 -36.43
N ALA A 74 -6.25 -5.44 -35.61
CA ALA A 74 -4.96 -4.79 -35.83
C ALA A 74 -4.32 -5.14 -37.19
N GLU A 75 -4.25 -6.43 -37.53
CA GLU A 75 -3.72 -6.94 -38.80
C GLU A 75 -4.49 -6.35 -39.98
N SER A 76 -5.83 -6.43 -39.94
CA SER A 76 -6.68 -5.94 -41.02
C SER A 76 -6.60 -4.43 -41.19
N THR A 77 -6.64 -3.67 -40.09
CA THR A 77 -6.49 -2.22 -40.09
C THR A 77 -5.15 -1.78 -40.68
N TYR A 78 -4.07 -2.42 -40.23
CA TYR A 78 -2.74 -2.12 -40.76
C TYR A 78 -2.63 -2.49 -42.25
N ASN A 79 -3.14 -3.66 -42.65
CA ASN A 79 -3.12 -4.11 -44.04
C ASN A 79 -3.90 -3.18 -44.96
N ARG A 80 -5.09 -2.72 -44.53
CA ARG A 80 -5.93 -1.76 -45.26
C ARG A 80 -5.20 -0.43 -45.44
N ALA A 81 -4.67 0.13 -44.35
CA ALA A 81 -3.96 1.41 -44.36
C ALA A 81 -2.68 1.37 -45.21
N MET A 82 -1.94 0.26 -45.18
CA MET A 82 -0.66 0.12 -45.88
C MET A 82 -0.80 -0.48 -47.29
N GLY A 83 -2.00 -0.87 -47.70
CA GLY A 83 -2.24 -1.52 -48.99
C GLY A 83 -1.60 -2.90 -49.11
N LEU A 84 -1.47 -3.63 -48.00
CA LEU A 84 -0.90 -4.98 -47.94
C LEU A 84 -2.03 -6.03 -48.04
N TYR A 85 -1.87 -7.02 -48.92
CA TYR A 85 -2.89 -8.03 -49.18
C TYR A 85 -2.30 -9.36 -49.63
N ASN A 86 -3.10 -10.42 -49.58
CA ASN A 86 -2.71 -11.79 -49.91
C ASN A 86 -1.44 -12.18 -49.13
N ASP A 87 -0.40 -12.65 -49.81
CA ASP A 87 0.88 -13.05 -49.20
C ASP A 87 1.66 -11.89 -48.55
N GLN A 88 1.24 -10.64 -48.76
CA GLN A 88 1.85 -9.44 -48.14
C GLN A 88 1.19 -9.06 -46.81
N ALA A 89 0.02 -9.62 -46.50
CA ALA A 89 -0.72 -9.32 -45.28
C ALA A 89 0.15 -9.61 -44.04
N VAL A 90 0.20 -8.67 -43.11
CA VAL A 90 0.98 -8.85 -41.88
C VAL A 90 0.31 -9.86 -40.96
N SER A 91 1.14 -10.49 -40.12
CA SER A 91 0.67 -11.26 -38.98
C SER A 91 1.34 -10.77 -37.71
N PHE A 92 0.54 -10.38 -36.72
CA PHE A 92 0.99 -9.87 -35.43
C PHE A 92 0.99 -10.97 -34.35
N SER A 93 1.79 -10.75 -33.30
CA SER A 93 2.04 -11.72 -32.23
C SER A 93 0.96 -11.65 -31.15
N GLU A 94 0.23 -12.76 -30.97
CA GLU A 94 -0.65 -12.96 -29.81
C GLU A 94 0.14 -13.03 -28.51
N SER A 95 1.29 -13.71 -28.53
CA SER A 95 2.14 -13.84 -27.35
C SER A 95 2.62 -12.50 -26.82
N PHE A 96 2.84 -11.50 -27.68
CA PHE A 96 3.23 -10.17 -27.23
C PHE A 96 2.11 -9.45 -26.47
N ILE A 97 0.85 -9.56 -26.93
CA ILE A 97 -0.30 -9.01 -26.20
C ILE A 97 -0.42 -9.70 -24.83
N ILE A 98 -0.39 -11.03 -24.81
CA ILE A 98 -0.57 -11.83 -23.59
C ILE A 98 0.55 -11.55 -22.57
N TRP A 99 1.81 -11.67 -23.00
CA TRP A 99 2.95 -11.72 -22.08
C TRP A 99 3.64 -10.39 -21.87
N SER A 100 3.68 -9.54 -22.90
CA SER A 100 4.38 -8.26 -22.83
C SER A 100 3.42 -7.16 -22.42
N LEU A 101 2.31 -6.96 -23.13
CA LEU A 101 1.31 -5.94 -22.76
C LEU A 101 0.61 -6.29 -21.43
N GLY A 102 0.43 -7.57 -21.13
CA GLY A 102 -0.07 -8.03 -19.82
C GLY A 102 0.78 -7.65 -18.60
N GLN A 103 2.00 -7.14 -18.79
CA GLN A 103 2.83 -6.57 -17.71
C GLN A 103 2.50 -5.09 -17.44
N LYS A 104 1.63 -4.45 -18.23
CA LYS A 104 1.41 -3.01 -18.21
C LYS A 104 0.06 -2.58 -17.66
N TYR A 105 -0.94 -3.46 -17.70
CA TYR A 105 -2.28 -3.17 -17.21
C TYR A 105 -2.72 -4.32 -16.31
N ASP A 106 -3.32 -3.96 -15.18
CA ASP A 106 -3.80 -4.92 -14.18
C ASP A 106 -5.08 -5.66 -14.63
N GLY A 107 -5.77 -5.15 -15.66
CA GLY A 107 -6.95 -5.78 -16.27
C GLY A 107 -6.63 -6.86 -17.30
N PHE A 108 -5.35 -7.18 -17.54
CA PHE A 108 -5.05 -8.43 -18.24
C PHE A 108 -5.35 -9.61 -17.30
N PRO A 109 -6.04 -10.65 -17.78
CA PRO A 109 -6.43 -11.76 -16.94
C PRO A 109 -5.20 -12.47 -16.35
N GLY A 110 -4.99 -12.26 -15.05
CA GLY A 110 -3.93 -12.91 -14.31
C GLY A 110 -4.20 -14.41 -14.10
N GLY A 111 -3.20 -15.24 -14.34
CA GLY A 111 -3.02 -16.48 -13.58
C GLY A 111 -3.80 -17.73 -13.99
N ASN A 112 -4.85 -17.65 -14.82
CA ASN A 112 -5.55 -18.86 -15.30
C ASN A 112 -6.13 -18.68 -16.71
N TYR A 113 -5.79 -19.58 -17.61
CA TYR A 113 -6.46 -19.75 -18.90
C TYR A 113 -7.99 -19.78 -18.73
N GLY A 114 -8.71 -18.88 -19.41
CA GLY A 114 -10.17 -18.88 -19.41
C GLY A 114 -10.88 -17.56 -19.10
N ALA A 115 -10.18 -16.42 -19.01
CA ALA A 115 -10.88 -15.17 -19.18
C ALA A 115 -11.35 -15.09 -20.65
N GLY A 116 -12.66 -15.09 -20.85
CA GLY A 116 -13.27 -14.74 -22.13
C GLY A 116 -12.90 -13.32 -22.56
N ALA A 117 -13.70 -12.70 -23.43
CA ALA A 117 -13.60 -11.25 -23.64
C ALA A 117 -13.69 -10.54 -22.26
N ASP A 118 -12.62 -9.87 -21.84
CA ASP A 118 -12.64 -9.01 -20.65
C ASP A 118 -13.02 -7.59 -21.12
N TYR A 119 -13.89 -6.94 -20.36
CA TYR A 119 -14.58 -5.69 -20.74
C TYR A 119 -13.71 -4.44 -20.54
N ALA A 120 -12.44 -4.62 -20.14
CA ALA A 120 -11.48 -3.54 -19.94
C ALA A 120 -10.87 -3.01 -21.25
N TYR A 121 -10.86 -3.81 -22.33
CA TYR A 121 -10.23 -3.46 -23.62
C TYR A 121 -8.74 -3.04 -23.49
N ASP A 122 -8.07 -3.48 -22.42
CA ASP A 122 -6.68 -3.14 -22.11
C ASP A 122 -5.72 -3.61 -23.20
N GLU A 123 -6.06 -4.69 -23.93
CA GLU A 123 -5.33 -5.13 -25.10
C GLU A 123 -5.36 -4.10 -26.23
N LEU A 124 -6.52 -3.49 -26.52
CA LEU A 124 -6.64 -2.44 -27.54
C LEU A 124 -5.90 -1.18 -27.09
N GLN A 125 -6.01 -0.82 -25.82
CA GLN A 125 -5.28 0.31 -25.26
C GLN A 125 -3.76 0.08 -25.30
N GLY A 126 -3.29 -1.13 -24.98
CA GLY A 126 -1.88 -1.49 -25.07
C GLY A 126 -1.34 -1.47 -26.51
N LEU A 127 -2.17 -1.79 -27.51
CA LEU A 127 -1.83 -1.62 -28.93
C LEU A 127 -1.65 -0.14 -29.32
N VAL A 128 -2.41 0.76 -28.69
CA VAL A 128 -2.27 2.22 -28.86
C VAL A 128 -1.06 2.76 -28.12
N ASP A 129 -0.82 2.35 -26.87
CA ASP A 129 0.24 2.94 -26.04
C ASP A 129 1.64 2.39 -26.36
N TYR A 130 1.71 1.11 -26.76
CA TYR A 130 2.97 0.39 -26.92
C TYR A 130 3.14 -0.29 -28.28
N GLY A 131 2.04 -0.67 -28.93
CA GLY A 131 2.04 -1.40 -30.19
C GLY A 131 2.37 -2.88 -30.07
N VAL A 132 2.47 -3.56 -31.22
CA VAL A 132 2.68 -5.01 -31.31
C VAL A 132 3.81 -5.39 -32.27
N VAL A 133 4.45 -6.53 -32.02
CA VAL A 133 5.50 -7.10 -32.88
C VAL A 133 4.94 -8.12 -33.89
N PRO A 134 5.63 -8.40 -35.00
CA PRO A 134 5.26 -9.49 -35.90
C PRO A 134 5.22 -10.87 -35.22
N ALA A 135 4.30 -11.75 -35.66
CA ALA A 135 4.08 -13.07 -35.07
C ALA A 135 5.34 -13.95 -34.99
N HIS A 136 6.25 -13.84 -35.97
CA HIS A 136 7.48 -14.64 -35.98
C HIS A 136 8.53 -14.20 -34.94
N VAL A 137 8.40 -12.99 -34.38
CA VAL A 137 9.30 -12.47 -33.33
C VAL A 137 8.98 -13.15 -32.00
N PHE A 138 7.70 -13.26 -31.68
CA PHE A 138 7.22 -13.90 -30.46
C PHE A 138 6.06 -14.85 -30.80
N PRO A 139 6.37 -16.09 -31.21
CA PRO A 139 5.37 -16.99 -31.79
C PRO A 139 4.47 -17.61 -30.72
N TYR A 140 3.18 -17.67 -31.03
CA TYR A 140 2.19 -18.41 -30.23
C TYR A 140 2.41 -19.92 -30.42
N THR A 141 2.90 -20.58 -29.37
CA THR A 141 3.18 -22.02 -29.38
C THR A 141 2.59 -22.69 -28.14
N PRO A 142 2.10 -23.94 -28.23
CA PRO A 142 1.63 -24.68 -27.07
C PRO A 142 2.69 -24.80 -25.97
N GLU A 143 3.97 -24.95 -26.34
CA GLU A 143 5.08 -24.98 -25.38
C GLU A 143 5.18 -23.68 -24.60
N LEU A 144 5.09 -22.52 -25.27
CA LEU A 144 5.16 -21.22 -24.61
C LEU A 144 3.96 -20.98 -23.70
N MET A 145 2.76 -21.37 -24.13
CA MET A 145 1.58 -21.21 -23.28
C MET A 145 1.70 -22.11 -22.04
N ASN A 146 2.01 -23.39 -22.18
CA ASN A 146 2.11 -24.28 -21.01
C ASN A 146 3.10 -23.81 -19.92
N LEU A 147 4.12 -23.02 -20.25
CA LEU A 147 5.09 -22.49 -19.28
C LEU A 147 4.50 -21.59 -18.18
N TYR A 148 3.36 -20.93 -18.40
CA TYR A 148 2.77 -20.02 -17.40
C TYR A 148 2.29 -20.74 -16.13
N ASN A 149 1.68 -21.91 -16.29
CA ASN A 149 1.12 -22.68 -15.18
C ASN A 149 2.20 -23.38 -14.34
N ASP A 150 3.41 -23.47 -14.88
CA ASP A 150 4.50 -24.25 -14.29
C ASP A 150 5.45 -23.40 -13.43
N ASP A 151 5.48 -22.06 -13.60
CA ASP A 151 6.34 -21.15 -12.82
C ASP A 151 5.83 -19.70 -12.78
N GLU A 152 5.28 -19.27 -11.63
CA GLU A 152 4.83 -17.89 -11.38
C GLU A 152 5.97 -16.84 -11.41
N ASN A 153 7.23 -17.28 -11.38
CA ASN A 153 8.41 -16.39 -11.45
C ASN A 153 9.07 -16.40 -12.83
N LEU A 154 8.41 -16.97 -13.85
CA LEU A 154 8.96 -17.07 -15.20
C LEU A 154 9.29 -15.68 -15.75
N THR A 155 10.57 -15.44 -16.02
CA THR A 155 11.02 -14.25 -16.76
C THR A 155 11.24 -14.63 -18.21
N LEU A 156 10.34 -14.21 -19.09
CA LEU A 156 10.50 -14.36 -20.54
C LEU A 156 11.29 -13.18 -21.13
N ASN A 157 11.89 -13.39 -22.31
CA ASN A 157 12.27 -12.25 -23.13
C ASN A 157 10.99 -11.64 -23.70
N TYR A 158 10.50 -10.56 -23.09
CA TYR A 158 9.26 -9.89 -23.50
C TYR A 158 9.37 -9.09 -24.81
N HIS A 159 10.52 -9.14 -25.51
CA HIS A 159 10.72 -8.55 -26.84
C HIS A 159 10.45 -7.02 -26.91
N TRP A 160 10.64 -6.31 -25.80
CA TRP A 160 10.49 -4.85 -25.73
C TRP A 160 11.56 -4.07 -26.53
N ASP A 161 12.64 -4.73 -26.93
CA ASP A 161 13.74 -4.20 -27.72
C ASP A 161 13.49 -4.24 -29.24
N VAL A 162 12.40 -4.88 -29.69
CA VAL A 162 12.05 -5.02 -31.11
C VAL A 162 11.14 -3.86 -31.55
N PRO A 163 11.27 -3.35 -32.80
CA PRO A 163 10.32 -2.39 -33.36
C PRO A 163 8.89 -2.91 -33.34
N ARG A 164 7.96 -2.05 -32.90
CA ARG A 164 6.53 -2.34 -32.78
C ARG A 164 5.72 -1.49 -33.75
N VAL A 165 4.60 -2.04 -34.21
CA VAL A 165 3.57 -1.31 -34.92
C VAL A 165 2.59 -0.78 -33.88
N GLN A 166 2.56 0.54 -33.71
CA GLN A 166 1.70 1.23 -32.76
C GLN A 166 0.48 1.80 -33.50
N PHE A 167 -0.69 1.70 -32.88
CA PHE A 167 -1.94 2.22 -33.41
C PHE A 167 -2.20 3.63 -32.87
N SER A 168 -2.92 4.43 -33.64
CA SER A 168 -3.24 5.82 -33.31
C SER A 168 -4.44 5.98 -32.37
N GLY A 169 -5.26 4.93 -32.19
CA GLY A 169 -6.46 4.95 -31.37
C GLY A 169 -7.37 3.74 -31.66
N TRP A 170 -8.35 3.54 -30.79
CA TRP A 170 -9.46 2.60 -30.96
C TRP A 170 -10.76 3.27 -30.48
N HIS A 171 -11.91 2.85 -31.01
CA HIS A 171 -13.20 3.39 -30.59
C HIS A 171 -14.30 2.33 -30.57
N ARG A 172 -15.27 2.53 -29.67
CA ARG A 172 -16.50 1.74 -29.57
C ARG A 172 -17.53 2.20 -30.60
N LEU A 173 -18.32 1.25 -31.09
CA LEU A 173 -19.44 1.49 -32.00
C LEU A 173 -20.78 1.48 -31.23
N PRO A 174 -21.84 2.17 -31.68
CA PRO A 174 -23.16 2.09 -31.05
C PRO A 174 -23.75 0.68 -31.17
N ALA A 175 -24.30 0.16 -30.07
CA ALA A 175 -24.85 -1.20 -30.03
C ALA A 175 -26.02 -1.39 -31.01
N ASN A 176 -26.00 -2.45 -31.81
CA ASN A 176 -27.00 -2.80 -32.83
C ASN A 176 -27.17 -1.76 -33.97
N ASP A 177 -26.27 -0.79 -34.13
CA ASP A 177 -26.22 0.06 -35.32
C ASP A 177 -25.49 -0.65 -36.47
N ILE A 178 -26.23 -1.48 -37.22
CA ILE A 178 -25.69 -2.31 -38.30
C ILE A 178 -25.05 -1.45 -39.39
N GLU A 179 -25.59 -0.26 -39.67
CA GLU A 179 -24.99 0.65 -40.64
C GLU A 179 -23.61 1.14 -40.19
N THR A 180 -23.50 1.58 -38.94
CA THR A 180 -22.25 2.08 -38.39
C THR A 180 -21.18 0.98 -38.33
N PHE A 181 -21.55 -0.26 -38.00
CA PHE A 181 -20.65 -1.43 -38.07
C PHE A 181 -20.14 -1.68 -39.50
N LYS A 182 -21.04 -1.73 -40.50
CA LYS A 182 -20.65 -1.92 -41.91
C LYS A 182 -19.69 -0.83 -42.41
N ARG A 183 -19.98 0.43 -42.05
CA ARG A 183 -19.13 1.57 -42.40
C ARG A 183 -17.76 1.48 -41.72
N ALA A 184 -17.71 1.09 -40.45
CA ALA A 184 -16.46 0.85 -39.74
C ALA A 184 -15.65 -0.27 -40.40
N ILE A 185 -16.28 -1.37 -40.84
CA ILE A 185 -15.60 -2.46 -41.55
C ILE A 185 -14.95 -1.98 -42.86
N MET A 186 -15.69 -1.22 -43.67
CA MET A 186 -15.16 -0.69 -44.93
C MET A 186 -14.02 0.31 -44.72
N THR A 187 -14.14 1.14 -43.68
CA THR A 187 -13.22 2.25 -43.42
C THR A 187 -11.94 1.77 -42.74
N PHE A 188 -12.06 0.95 -41.70
CA PHE A 188 -10.96 0.63 -40.79
C PHE A 188 -10.48 -0.82 -40.86
N GLY A 189 -11.21 -1.74 -41.50
CA GLY A 189 -10.84 -3.16 -41.54
C GLY A 189 -11.69 -4.01 -40.60
N ALA A 190 -11.13 -5.09 -40.05
CA ALA A 190 -11.91 -6.00 -39.23
C ALA A 190 -12.26 -5.35 -37.87
N LEU A 191 -13.45 -5.64 -37.37
CA LEU A 191 -13.88 -5.21 -36.04
C LEU A 191 -13.45 -6.25 -35.01
N ASP A 192 -13.04 -5.80 -33.83
CA ASP A 192 -12.93 -6.65 -32.65
C ASP A 192 -14.28 -6.64 -31.92
N VAL A 193 -14.88 -7.81 -31.77
CA VAL A 193 -16.23 -7.97 -31.21
C VAL A 193 -16.28 -9.08 -30.19
N ALA A 194 -17.19 -8.97 -29.23
CA ALA A 194 -17.46 -10.02 -28.27
C ALA A 194 -18.78 -10.73 -28.57
N VAL A 195 -18.82 -12.04 -28.30
CA VAL A 195 -20.01 -12.88 -28.44
C VAL A 195 -20.24 -13.71 -27.18
N LEU A 196 -21.50 -14.08 -26.95
CA LEU A 196 -21.85 -15.09 -25.96
C LEU A 196 -21.89 -16.47 -26.65
N ALA A 197 -20.73 -17.11 -26.75
CA ALA A 197 -20.56 -18.42 -27.36
C ALA A 197 -21.10 -19.53 -26.44
N GLN A 198 -22.28 -20.04 -26.75
CA GLN A 198 -22.88 -21.20 -26.09
C GLN A 198 -22.55 -22.52 -26.82
N GLU A 199 -23.22 -23.61 -26.42
CA GLU A 199 -23.00 -24.95 -26.96
C GLU A 199 -23.22 -24.99 -28.49
N ASP A 200 -24.33 -24.44 -28.98
CA ASP A 200 -24.65 -24.42 -30.41
C ASP A 200 -23.64 -23.60 -31.23
N PHE A 201 -23.13 -22.50 -30.65
CA PHE A 201 -22.05 -21.73 -31.27
C PHE A 201 -20.79 -22.59 -31.41
N SER A 202 -20.46 -23.34 -30.36
CA SER A 202 -19.26 -24.20 -30.31
C SER A 202 -19.30 -25.34 -31.35
N PHE A 203 -20.49 -25.88 -31.63
CA PHE A 203 -20.71 -26.99 -32.57
C PHE A 203 -21.09 -26.58 -34.00
N TYR A 204 -20.98 -25.30 -34.35
CA TYR A 204 -21.29 -24.84 -35.70
C TYR A 204 -20.40 -25.51 -36.78
N GLU A 205 -21.02 -26.17 -37.75
CA GLU A 205 -20.37 -26.82 -38.90
C GLU A 205 -20.65 -26.12 -40.25
N GLY A 206 -21.61 -25.19 -40.30
CA GLY A 206 -21.98 -24.44 -41.51
C GLY A 206 -23.44 -23.97 -41.53
N GLY A 207 -23.78 -23.07 -42.47
CA GLY A 207 -25.12 -22.46 -42.59
C GLY A 207 -25.21 -21.09 -41.93
N ILE A 208 -26.41 -20.59 -41.66
CA ILE A 208 -26.60 -19.31 -40.94
C ILE A 208 -26.82 -19.62 -39.45
N PHE A 209 -25.92 -19.14 -38.60
CA PHE A 209 -26.07 -19.21 -37.15
C PHE A 209 -27.07 -18.15 -36.68
N SER A 210 -28.03 -18.58 -35.85
CA SER A 210 -29.03 -17.70 -35.25
C SER A 210 -29.45 -18.25 -33.89
N ASP A 211 -29.66 -17.36 -32.93
CA ASP A 211 -30.17 -17.64 -31.59
C ASP A 211 -31.03 -16.47 -31.09
N ASP A 212 -31.57 -16.61 -29.87
CA ASP A 212 -32.40 -15.62 -29.19
C ASP A 212 -31.57 -14.65 -28.30
N LEU A 213 -30.24 -14.67 -28.40
CA LEU A 213 -29.34 -13.83 -27.58
C LEU A 213 -29.10 -12.49 -28.26
N THR A 214 -30.17 -11.71 -28.44
CA THR A 214 -30.18 -10.51 -29.30
C THR A 214 -30.15 -9.17 -28.56
N GLU A 215 -30.33 -9.17 -27.24
CA GLU A 215 -30.50 -7.96 -26.43
C GLU A 215 -29.39 -7.75 -25.41
N ALA A 216 -29.13 -6.48 -25.11
CA ALA A 216 -28.34 -6.07 -23.96
C ALA A 216 -29.06 -6.46 -22.66
N SER A 217 -28.32 -7.10 -21.75
CA SER A 217 -28.85 -7.48 -20.43
C SER A 217 -28.27 -6.64 -19.30
N PHE A 218 -27.43 -5.65 -19.61
CA PHE A 218 -26.87 -4.73 -18.64
C PHE A 218 -27.00 -3.27 -19.14
N PRO A 219 -27.34 -2.29 -18.27
CA PRO A 219 -27.48 -0.86 -18.60
C PRO A 219 -26.33 -0.27 -19.42
N LEU A 220 -25.13 -0.75 -19.14
CA LEU A 220 -24.03 -0.55 -20.05
C LEU A 220 -24.11 -1.61 -21.14
N GLU A 221 -24.59 -1.22 -22.30
CA GLU A 221 -24.73 -2.12 -23.45
C GLU A 221 -23.44 -2.89 -23.74
N PHE A 222 -22.28 -2.24 -23.54
CA PHE A 222 -20.94 -2.80 -23.74
C PHE A 222 -20.40 -3.69 -22.62
N TYR A 223 -21.18 -3.90 -21.56
CA TYR A 223 -20.90 -4.84 -20.47
C TYR A 223 -21.97 -5.93 -20.42
N SER A 224 -22.60 -6.21 -21.56
CA SER A 224 -23.55 -7.30 -21.66
C SER A 224 -22.74 -8.60 -21.57
N PRO A 225 -23.09 -9.56 -20.70
CA PRO A 225 -22.29 -10.78 -20.53
C PRO A 225 -22.00 -11.51 -21.85
N THR A 226 -20.76 -11.43 -22.32
CA THR A 226 -20.13 -12.19 -23.40
C THR A 226 -19.04 -13.09 -22.79
N ASN A 227 -18.55 -14.07 -23.55
CA ASN A 227 -17.53 -15.01 -23.06
C ASN A 227 -16.45 -15.34 -24.09
N HIS A 228 -16.50 -14.77 -25.29
CA HIS A 228 -15.57 -15.09 -26.37
C HIS A 228 -15.37 -13.89 -27.31
N ALA A 229 -14.13 -13.56 -27.64
CA ALA A 229 -13.79 -12.51 -28.60
C ALA A 229 -13.52 -13.07 -29.99
N VAL A 230 -14.07 -12.42 -31.01
CA VAL A 230 -14.03 -12.80 -32.43
C VAL A 230 -13.92 -11.55 -33.30
N SER A 231 -13.89 -11.69 -34.63
CA SER A 231 -13.82 -10.52 -35.51
C SER A 231 -14.85 -10.55 -36.62
N LEU A 232 -15.52 -9.41 -36.87
CA LEU A 232 -16.37 -9.24 -38.04
C LEU A 232 -15.54 -8.74 -39.21
N VAL A 233 -15.67 -9.42 -40.35
CA VAL A 233 -14.81 -9.19 -41.53
C VAL A 233 -15.60 -8.86 -42.80
N GLY A 234 -16.92 -8.76 -42.70
CA GLY A 234 -17.80 -8.54 -43.83
C GLY A 234 -19.26 -8.82 -43.50
N TRP A 235 -20.12 -8.71 -44.50
CA TRP A 235 -21.56 -8.98 -44.39
C TRP A 235 -22.15 -9.41 -45.73
N ASP A 236 -23.35 -9.98 -45.67
CA ASP A 236 -24.21 -10.25 -46.81
C ASP A 236 -25.67 -9.91 -46.45
N ASP A 237 -26.23 -8.88 -47.08
CA ASP A 237 -27.59 -8.39 -46.85
C ASP A 237 -28.68 -9.29 -47.42
N ASP A 238 -28.35 -10.08 -48.45
CA ASP A 238 -29.31 -11.02 -49.02
C ASP A 238 -29.55 -12.19 -48.06
N GLU A 239 -28.54 -12.55 -47.26
CA GLU A 239 -28.61 -13.57 -46.21
C GLU A 239 -28.84 -12.99 -44.80
N GLN A 240 -28.77 -11.66 -44.63
CA GLN A 240 -28.89 -10.94 -43.34
C GLN A 240 -27.83 -11.34 -42.30
N VAL A 241 -26.58 -11.51 -42.74
CA VAL A 241 -25.50 -12.05 -41.90
C VAL A 241 -24.26 -11.18 -41.85
N TRP A 242 -23.58 -11.22 -40.70
CA TRP A 242 -22.17 -10.91 -40.59
C TRP A 242 -21.31 -12.11 -41.03
N ILE A 243 -20.15 -11.82 -41.60
CA ILE A 243 -19.08 -12.79 -41.79
C ILE A 243 -18.14 -12.68 -40.59
N LEU A 244 -18.21 -13.67 -39.70
CA LEU A 244 -17.43 -13.74 -38.46
C LEU A 244 -16.21 -14.63 -38.67
N ARG A 245 -15.02 -14.15 -38.29
CA ARG A 245 -13.77 -14.93 -38.23
C ARG A 245 -13.54 -15.37 -36.80
N ASN A 246 -13.36 -16.68 -36.60
CA ASN A 246 -13.07 -17.26 -35.30
C ASN A 246 -11.58 -17.67 -35.19
N SER A 247 -11.13 -17.95 -33.97
CA SER A 247 -9.75 -18.34 -33.66
C SER A 247 -9.63 -19.80 -33.18
N TRP A 248 -10.58 -20.68 -33.54
CA TRP A 248 -10.54 -22.13 -33.24
C TRP A 248 -9.94 -22.99 -34.36
N GLY A 249 -9.22 -22.35 -35.29
CA GLY A 249 -8.57 -23.00 -36.42
C GLY A 249 -9.48 -23.21 -37.64
N PRO A 250 -8.90 -23.55 -38.80
CA PRO A 250 -9.64 -23.69 -40.07
C PRO A 250 -10.56 -24.92 -40.13
N GLY A 251 -10.48 -25.84 -39.15
CA GLY A 251 -11.34 -27.02 -39.11
C GLY A 251 -12.71 -26.79 -38.46
N TRP A 252 -12.96 -25.60 -37.91
CA TRP A 252 -14.22 -25.23 -37.27
C TRP A 252 -15.08 -24.40 -38.24
N GLY A 253 -16.40 -24.61 -38.25
CA GLY A 253 -17.33 -23.86 -39.11
C GLY A 253 -16.98 -23.93 -40.60
N GLU A 254 -17.13 -22.80 -41.29
CA GLU A 254 -16.88 -22.64 -42.73
C GLU A 254 -15.42 -22.20 -42.97
N ASP A 255 -14.48 -23.14 -42.81
CA ASP A 255 -13.03 -22.90 -42.89
C ASP A 255 -12.50 -21.89 -41.85
N GLY A 256 -13.04 -21.93 -40.63
CA GLY A 256 -12.73 -21.01 -39.53
C GLY A 256 -13.59 -19.75 -39.49
N TYR A 257 -14.62 -19.68 -40.33
CA TYR A 257 -15.59 -18.59 -40.38
C TYR A 257 -17.01 -19.06 -40.03
N MET A 258 -17.87 -18.11 -39.73
CA MET A 258 -19.30 -18.32 -39.49
C MET A 258 -20.09 -17.22 -40.21
N ARG A 259 -21.21 -17.61 -40.82
CA ARG A 259 -22.27 -16.66 -41.21
C ARG A 259 -23.25 -16.57 -40.06
N ILE A 260 -23.29 -15.43 -39.39
CA ILE A 260 -24.10 -15.20 -38.19
C ILE A 260 -25.13 -14.10 -38.45
N SER A 261 -26.38 -14.32 -38.05
CA SER A 261 -27.43 -13.31 -38.10
C SER A 261 -27.00 -12.03 -37.38
N TYR A 262 -27.43 -10.86 -37.90
CA TYR A 262 -26.93 -9.56 -37.44
C TYR A 262 -27.00 -9.29 -35.94
N HIS A 263 -27.98 -9.88 -35.25
CA HIS A 263 -28.23 -9.65 -33.83
C HIS A 263 -27.92 -10.86 -32.94
N SER A 264 -27.60 -12.04 -33.50
CA SER A 264 -27.41 -13.25 -32.70
C SER A 264 -26.10 -13.25 -31.92
N ALA A 265 -26.06 -14.07 -30.87
CA ALA A 265 -24.93 -14.22 -29.94
C ALA A 265 -24.40 -12.89 -29.37
N ARG A 266 -25.23 -11.84 -29.34
CA ARG A 266 -24.86 -10.47 -28.90
C ARG A 266 -23.79 -9.79 -29.76
N VAL A 267 -23.53 -10.30 -30.96
CA VAL A 267 -22.37 -9.94 -31.80
C VAL A 267 -22.27 -8.46 -32.16
N ALA A 268 -23.40 -7.74 -32.18
CA ALA A 268 -23.47 -6.32 -32.52
C ALA A 268 -23.66 -5.41 -31.28
N LEU A 269 -23.59 -5.92 -30.05
CA LEU A 269 -23.64 -5.09 -28.85
C LEU A 269 -22.29 -4.47 -28.49
N GLU A 270 -21.22 -5.26 -28.66
CA GLU A 270 -19.85 -4.94 -28.25
C GLU A 270 -18.94 -4.97 -29.48
N GLY A 271 -18.87 -3.84 -30.20
CA GLY A 271 -17.99 -3.70 -31.35
C GLY A 271 -17.03 -2.54 -31.21
N THR A 272 -15.76 -2.80 -31.57
CA THR A 272 -14.71 -1.80 -31.61
C THR A 272 -13.94 -1.87 -32.93
N TYR A 273 -13.29 -0.76 -33.28
CA TYR A 273 -12.36 -0.72 -34.40
C TYR A 273 -11.07 -0.02 -33.99
N LEU A 274 -9.97 -0.41 -34.65
CA LEU A 274 -8.65 0.19 -34.49
C LEU A 274 -8.37 1.22 -35.60
N ARG A 275 -7.50 2.18 -35.29
CA ARG A 275 -6.98 3.15 -36.26
C ARG A 275 -5.47 3.10 -36.28
N TYR A 276 -4.87 2.90 -37.44
CA TYR A 276 -3.40 2.90 -37.56
C TYR A 276 -2.79 4.31 -37.76
N GLY A 277 -3.44 5.17 -38.54
CA GLY A 277 -2.94 6.52 -38.90
C GLY A 277 -3.89 7.66 -38.54
N ASP A 278 -3.63 8.85 -39.07
CA ASP A 278 -4.49 10.02 -38.90
C ASP A 278 -5.92 9.73 -39.41
N TRP A 279 -6.91 10.45 -38.87
CA TRP A 279 -8.29 10.32 -39.35
C TRP A 279 -8.40 10.92 -40.75
N GLU A 280 -8.64 10.06 -41.73
CA GLU A 280 -8.84 10.44 -43.13
C GLU A 280 -10.35 10.43 -43.44
N GLY A 281 -10.92 11.61 -43.63
CA GLY A 281 -12.32 11.82 -44.02
C GLY A 281 -12.49 13.19 -44.66
N VAL A 282 -13.63 13.44 -45.31
CA VAL A 282 -13.91 14.73 -45.94
C VAL A 282 -14.58 15.65 -44.91
N ASP A 283 -14.03 16.84 -44.71
CA ASP A 283 -14.63 17.85 -43.84
C ASP A 283 -15.83 18.50 -44.53
N HIS A 284 -17.03 18.25 -43.99
CA HIS A 284 -18.26 18.90 -44.41
C HIS A 284 -18.76 19.83 -43.30
N ASP A 285 -19.12 21.06 -43.68
CA ASP A 285 -19.77 22.04 -42.81
C ASP A 285 -21.26 22.13 -43.18
N ILE A 286 -22.12 21.50 -42.38
CA ILE A 286 -23.56 21.39 -42.67
C ILE A 286 -24.34 22.28 -41.72
N ILE A 287 -25.19 23.16 -42.27
CA ILE A 287 -26.07 24.04 -41.48
C ILE A 287 -27.52 23.84 -41.92
N ASN A 288 -28.38 23.36 -41.01
CA ASN A 288 -29.82 23.24 -41.24
C ASN A 288 -30.55 24.53 -40.83
N THR A 289 -31.12 25.25 -41.80
CA THR A 289 -31.90 26.48 -41.56
C THR A 289 -33.36 26.40 -42.01
N THR A 290 -33.79 25.32 -42.67
CA THR A 290 -35.12 25.24 -43.31
C THR A 290 -36.02 24.15 -42.76
N GLY A 291 -35.46 23.24 -41.96
CA GLY A 291 -36.16 22.07 -41.45
C GLY A 291 -35.90 20.83 -42.29
N ILE A 292 -35.87 19.66 -41.64
CA ILE A 292 -35.62 18.34 -42.24
C ILE A 292 -36.67 17.37 -41.70
N THR A 293 -37.27 16.59 -42.60
CA THR A 293 -38.10 15.43 -42.25
C THR A 293 -37.42 14.21 -42.86
N ALA A 294 -37.05 13.24 -42.04
CA ALA A 294 -36.43 12.01 -42.51
C ALA A 294 -37.50 11.00 -42.92
N ASP A 295 -37.30 10.36 -44.07
CA ASP A 295 -38.15 9.29 -44.55
C ASP A 295 -37.61 7.92 -44.11
N LEU A 296 -38.50 6.93 -44.01
CA LEU A 296 -38.13 5.52 -43.83
C LEU A 296 -37.26 5.04 -44.99
N GLN A 297 -36.09 4.53 -44.67
CA GLN A 297 -35.14 3.89 -45.57
C GLN A 297 -34.66 2.56 -44.98
N TYR A 298 -33.78 1.86 -45.69
CA TYR A 298 -33.19 0.62 -45.22
C TYR A 298 -31.67 0.65 -45.37
N SER A 299 -30.95 0.17 -44.36
CA SER A 299 -29.52 -0.14 -44.43
C SER A 299 -29.36 -1.65 -44.47
N GLY A 300 -29.23 -2.21 -45.68
CA GLY A 300 -29.48 -3.64 -45.88
C GLY A 300 -30.94 -3.97 -45.58
N VAL A 301 -31.16 -4.71 -44.50
CA VAL A 301 -32.51 -5.09 -44.02
C VAL A 301 -32.97 -4.31 -42.79
N GLN A 302 -32.09 -3.50 -42.17
CA GLN A 302 -32.45 -2.72 -41.00
C GLN A 302 -33.25 -1.47 -41.41
N PRO A 303 -34.48 -1.26 -40.90
CA PRO A 303 -35.22 -0.03 -41.13
C PRO A 303 -34.50 1.15 -40.46
N VAL A 304 -34.36 2.27 -41.16
CA VAL A 304 -33.63 3.44 -40.65
C VAL A 304 -34.26 4.76 -41.08
N ALA A 305 -34.13 5.78 -40.24
CA ALA A 305 -34.43 7.17 -40.59
C ALA A 305 -33.26 8.07 -40.22
N ARG A 306 -32.81 8.88 -41.18
CA ARG A 306 -31.62 9.72 -41.06
C ARG A 306 -32.02 11.19 -41.21
N GLY A 307 -31.94 11.97 -40.13
CA GLY A 307 -32.10 13.42 -40.15
C GLY A 307 -30.89 14.09 -40.78
N LEU A 308 -29.95 14.58 -39.97
CA LEU A 308 -28.59 14.90 -40.43
C LEU A 308 -27.69 13.70 -40.12
N TYR A 309 -27.03 13.14 -41.13
CA TYR A 309 -26.18 11.97 -40.95
C TYR A 309 -24.95 12.08 -41.85
N GLU A 310 -23.74 12.01 -41.28
CA GLU A 310 -22.48 12.14 -42.01
C GLU A 310 -21.33 11.35 -41.37
N TRP A 311 -20.43 10.85 -42.20
CA TRP A 311 -19.10 10.39 -41.82
C TRP A 311 -18.05 11.41 -42.30
N GLY A 312 -17.53 12.21 -41.37
CA GLY A 312 -16.75 13.41 -41.67
C GLY A 312 -15.25 13.23 -41.46
N GLY A 313 -14.47 14.23 -41.86
CA GLY A 313 -13.04 14.36 -41.55
C GLY A 313 -12.76 14.86 -40.13
N ASN A 314 -11.56 15.40 -39.90
CA ASN A 314 -11.15 15.89 -38.58
C ASN A 314 -11.92 17.13 -38.13
N HIS A 315 -12.37 18.00 -39.03
CA HIS A 315 -13.00 19.28 -38.74
C HIS A 315 -14.46 19.34 -39.17
N ALA A 316 -15.09 18.20 -39.47
CA ALA A 316 -16.48 18.16 -39.89
C ALA A 316 -17.40 18.80 -38.83
N SER A 317 -18.36 19.61 -39.28
CA SER A 317 -19.27 20.34 -38.39
C SER A 317 -20.72 20.24 -38.84
N MET A 318 -21.63 20.11 -37.86
CA MET A 318 -23.07 20.19 -38.08
C MET A 318 -23.71 21.20 -37.15
N VAL A 319 -24.51 22.11 -37.71
CA VAL A 319 -25.27 23.10 -36.94
C VAL A 319 -26.75 23.00 -37.30
N ASN A 320 -27.61 22.81 -36.30
CA ASN A 320 -29.06 22.82 -36.46
C ASN A 320 -29.69 24.10 -35.88
N GLU A 321 -30.25 24.95 -36.75
CA GLU A 321 -30.97 26.19 -36.40
C GLU A 321 -32.50 26.06 -36.61
N SER A 322 -32.98 24.87 -36.97
CA SER A 322 -34.37 24.63 -37.34
C SER A 322 -34.89 23.30 -36.78
N THR A 323 -35.96 22.75 -37.37
CA THR A 323 -36.55 21.48 -36.93
C THR A 323 -35.94 20.30 -37.67
N ILE A 324 -35.63 19.22 -36.96
CA ILE A 324 -35.36 17.89 -37.52
C ILE A 324 -36.42 16.94 -36.98
N ASP A 325 -37.17 16.28 -37.84
CA ASP A 325 -38.15 15.26 -37.49
C ASP A 325 -37.76 13.94 -38.17
N ALA A 326 -37.25 13.01 -37.39
CA ALA A 326 -36.91 11.66 -37.83
C ALA A 326 -37.81 10.67 -37.07
N THR A 327 -38.95 10.33 -37.65
CA THR A 327 -39.96 9.49 -37.00
C THR A 327 -40.37 8.35 -37.91
N ILE A 328 -40.22 7.11 -37.45
CA ILE A 328 -40.69 5.91 -38.18
C ILE A 328 -41.41 4.93 -37.27
N SER A 329 -42.34 4.19 -37.87
CA SER A 329 -43.01 3.02 -37.28
C SER A 329 -43.00 1.91 -38.31
N VAL A 330 -42.61 0.70 -37.91
CA VAL A 330 -42.56 -0.48 -38.77
C VAL A 330 -43.28 -1.66 -38.11
N ASP A 331 -43.79 -2.57 -38.93
CA ASP A 331 -44.43 -3.80 -38.45
C ASP A 331 -43.36 -4.84 -38.04
N GLU A 332 -42.32 -5.03 -38.85
CA GLU A 332 -41.23 -6.00 -38.63
C GLU A 332 -39.86 -5.33 -38.88
N GLY A 333 -38.83 -5.83 -38.19
CA GLY A 333 -37.44 -5.37 -38.24
C GLY A 333 -37.05 -4.52 -37.03
N ASN A 334 -35.75 -4.30 -36.86
CA ASN A 334 -35.16 -3.57 -35.73
C ASN A 334 -34.87 -2.10 -36.11
N PRO A 335 -35.85 -1.17 -36.11
CA PRO A 335 -35.68 0.19 -36.59
C PRO A 335 -34.63 0.97 -35.79
N TYR A 336 -33.87 1.79 -36.52
CA TYR A 336 -32.77 2.57 -35.98
C TYR A 336 -32.83 4.02 -36.48
N VAL A 337 -33.08 4.96 -35.57
CA VAL A 337 -33.40 6.36 -35.91
C VAL A 337 -32.31 7.32 -35.42
N HIS A 338 -31.89 8.23 -36.30
CA HIS A 338 -30.90 9.25 -36.00
C HIS A 338 -31.44 10.65 -36.30
N GLY A 339 -31.55 11.52 -35.29
CA GLY A 339 -31.81 12.94 -35.45
C GLY A 339 -30.61 13.67 -36.08
N MET A 340 -29.50 13.70 -35.36
CA MET A 340 -28.19 14.12 -35.87
C MET A 340 -27.14 13.05 -35.59
N PHE A 341 -26.38 12.65 -36.60
CA PHE A 341 -25.32 11.67 -36.50
C PHE A 341 -24.07 12.22 -37.20
N LEU A 342 -22.96 12.31 -36.47
CA LEU A 342 -21.66 12.65 -37.03
C LEU A 342 -20.63 11.66 -36.51
N TRP A 343 -19.94 10.97 -37.42
CA TRP A 343 -18.81 10.12 -37.09
C TRP A 343 -17.55 10.74 -37.69
N ALA A 344 -16.71 11.36 -36.86
CA ALA A 344 -15.66 12.26 -37.31
C ALA A 344 -14.44 12.26 -36.39
N GLY A 345 -13.44 13.06 -36.76
CA GLY A 345 -12.15 13.14 -36.07
C GLY A 345 -12.06 14.19 -34.96
N ARG A 346 -10.82 14.56 -34.62
CA ARG A 346 -10.43 15.28 -33.39
C ARG A 346 -11.00 16.69 -33.19
N ASP A 347 -11.36 17.39 -34.25
CA ASP A 347 -11.84 18.79 -34.18
C ASP A 347 -13.31 18.93 -34.61
N SER A 348 -14.03 17.81 -34.66
CA SER A 348 -15.41 17.76 -35.12
C SER A 348 -16.41 18.24 -34.07
N LEU A 349 -17.52 18.81 -34.54
CA LEU A 349 -18.53 19.35 -33.63
C LEU A 349 -19.97 19.25 -34.13
N ILE A 350 -20.89 19.13 -33.19
CA ILE A 350 -22.33 19.30 -33.38
C ILE A 350 -22.83 20.47 -32.51
N GLU A 351 -23.57 21.41 -33.10
CA GLU A 351 -24.31 22.45 -32.39
C GLU A 351 -25.81 22.34 -32.70
N ASN A 352 -26.65 22.16 -31.67
CA ASN A 352 -28.11 22.19 -31.80
C ASN A 352 -28.68 23.42 -31.11
N HIS A 353 -29.22 24.33 -31.91
CA HIS A 353 -29.97 25.52 -31.47
C HIS A 353 -31.47 25.41 -31.76
N GLY A 354 -31.86 24.46 -32.62
CA GLY A 354 -33.25 24.20 -33.03
C GLY A 354 -33.95 23.10 -32.24
N SER A 355 -34.87 22.38 -32.89
CA SER A 355 -35.61 21.26 -32.31
C SER A 355 -35.29 19.97 -33.04
N ILE A 356 -35.05 18.88 -32.31
CA ILE A 356 -34.87 17.53 -32.82
C ILE A 356 -35.96 16.65 -32.23
N THR A 357 -36.71 15.97 -33.09
CA THR A 357 -37.60 14.86 -32.73
C THR A 357 -37.07 13.61 -33.40
N ALA A 358 -36.76 12.58 -32.61
CA ALA A 358 -36.31 11.28 -33.08
C ALA A 358 -37.18 10.18 -32.46
N ALA A 359 -38.02 9.51 -33.25
CA ALA A 359 -38.94 8.50 -32.75
C ALA A 359 -38.88 7.21 -33.56
N SER A 360 -38.74 6.08 -32.86
CA SER A 360 -38.65 4.75 -33.45
C SER A 360 -39.69 3.82 -32.83
N ARG A 361 -40.48 3.14 -33.66
CA ARG A 361 -41.51 2.19 -33.21
C ARG A 361 -41.47 0.89 -33.99
N SER A 362 -41.49 -0.25 -33.28
CA SER A 362 -41.61 -1.59 -33.88
C SER A 362 -42.72 -2.40 -33.21
N GLU A 363 -43.48 -3.16 -34.01
CA GLU A 363 -44.58 -4.01 -33.51
C GLU A 363 -44.14 -5.43 -33.11
N ASN A 364 -43.00 -5.94 -33.60
CA ASN A 364 -42.59 -7.34 -33.37
C ASN A 364 -41.09 -7.54 -33.08
N ASP A 365 -40.33 -6.45 -32.90
CA ASP A 365 -38.88 -6.49 -32.74
C ASP A 365 -38.38 -5.32 -31.86
N GLN A 366 -37.07 -5.26 -31.60
CA GLN A 366 -36.43 -4.17 -30.84
C GLN A 366 -36.51 -2.83 -31.57
N SER A 367 -36.37 -1.72 -30.85
CA SER A 367 -36.43 -0.36 -31.41
C SER A 367 -35.41 0.58 -30.78
N THR A 368 -34.68 1.36 -31.59
CA THR A 368 -33.69 2.32 -31.07
C THR A 368 -33.79 3.70 -31.74
N ALA A 369 -33.72 4.76 -30.93
CA ALA A 369 -33.71 6.14 -31.40
C ALA A 369 -32.63 6.99 -30.71
N TYR A 370 -31.98 7.85 -31.50
CA TYR A 370 -30.99 8.81 -31.05
C TYR A 370 -31.38 10.23 -31.45
N GLY A 371 -31.33 11.16 -30.50
CA GLY A 371 -31.40 12.59 -30.78
C GLY A 371 -30.11 13.08 -31.44
N ILE A 372 -28.99 12.92 -30.74
CA ILE A 372 -27.64 13.22 -31.26
C ILE A 372 -26.71 12.03 -31.01
N VAL A 373 -25.97 11.63 -32.04
CA VAL A 373 -24.81 10.74 -31.95
C VAL A 373 -23.58 11.48 -32.48
N LEU A 374 -22.52 11.54 -31.68
CA LEU A 374 -21.22 12.03 -32.12
C LEU A 374 -20.13 11.07 -31.70
N GLN A 375 -19.35 10.60 -32.66
CA GLN A 375 -17.95 10.30 -32.39
C GLN A 375 -17.12 11.51 -32.82
N GLY A 376 -16.41 12.12 -31.87
CA GLY A 376 -15.74 13.38 -32.16
C GLY A 376 -15.37 14.17 -30.92
N HIS A 377 -15.36 15.49 -31.04
CA HIS A 377 -14.78 16.37 -30.03
C HIS A 377 -15.80 17.20 -29.25
N LYS A 378 -16.80 17.80 -29.89
CA LYS A 378 -17.68 18.75 -29.20
C LYS A 378 -19.16 18.61 -29.53
N VAL A 379 -20.01 18.55 -28.51
CA VAL A 379 -21.46 18.78 -28.63
C VAL A 379 -21.87 20.02 -27.83
N LEU A 380 -22.65 20.92 -28.45
CA LEU A 380 -23.34 22.00 -27.77
C LEU A 380 -24.84 21.94 -28.08
N ASN A 381 -25.67 21.69 -27.06
CA ASN A 381 -27.12 21.76 -27.18
C ASN A 381 -27.66 23.00 -26.43
N THR A 382 -28.24 23.95 -27.15
CA THR A 382 -29.04 25.05 -26.55
C THR A 382 -30.53 24.95 -26.95
N GLY A 383 -30.88 23.99 -27.80
CA GLY A 383 -32.22 23.77 -28.33
C GLY A 383 -33.02 22.74 -27.53
N SER A 384 -33.98 22.09 -28.21
CA SER A 384 -34.78 20.99 -27.66
C SER A 384 -34.53 19.68 -28.39
N ILE A 385 -34.41 18.59 -27.64
CA ILE A 385 -34.28 17.23 -28.15
C ILE A 385 -35.37 16.38 -27.49
N GLN A 386 -36.21 15.73 -28.30
CA GLN A 386 -37.20 14.77 -27.87
C GLN A 386 -36.93 13.44 -28.57
N VAL A 387 -36.74 12.38 -27.79
CA VAL A 387 -36.43 11.05 -28.30
C VAL A 387 -37.42 10.05 -27.73
N GLU A 388 -37.97 9.19 -28.57
CA GLU A 388 -38.91 8.15 -28.17
C GLU A 388 -38.57 6.82 -28.84
N ALA A 389 -38.51 5.74 -28.07
CA ALA A 389 -38.34 4.39 -28.60
C ALA A 389 -39.41 3.46 -28.02
N GLU A 390 -40.19 2.83 -28.88
CA GLU A 390 -41.23 1.88 -28.50
C GLU A 390 -41.05 0.56 -29.26
N ALA A 391 -41.05 -0.54 -28.53
CA ALA A 391 -41.12 -1.91 -29.03
C ALA A 391 -42.33 -2.60 -28.39
N MET A 392 -43.12 -3.31 -29.19
CA MET A 392 -44.25 -4.09 -28.68
C MET A 392 -43.78 -5.50 -28.23
N GLU A 393 -44.69 -6.30 -27.69
CA GLU A 393 -44.43 -7.66 -27.18
C GLU A 393 -43.36 -7.82 -26.06
N ASN A 394 -42.89 -6.71 -25.48
CA ASN A 394 -41.85 -6.60 -24.45
C ASN A 394 -40.40 -6.74 -24.93
N ASP A 395 -40.13 -6.59 -26.23
CA ASP A 395 -38.77 -6.48 -26.76
C ASP A 395 -38.07 -5.21 -26.26
N ARG A 396 -36.74 -5.13 -26.37
CA ARG A 396 -35.96 -3.96 -25.94
C ARG A 396 -36.29 -2.74 -26.81
N ALA A 397 -36.67 -1.65 -26.14
CA ALA A 397 -36.70 -0.31 -26.74
C ALA A 397 -35.64 0.58 -26.09
N THR A 398 -34.88 1.36 -26.86
CA THR A 398 -33.81 2.22 -26.30
C THR A 398 -33.80 3.63 -26.90
N ALA A 399 -33.93 4.64 -26.05
CA ALA A 399 -33.95 6.05 -26.41
C ALA A 399 -32.73 6.79 -25.85
N TYR A 400 -31.95 7.41 -26.74
CA TYR A 400 -30.77 8.21 -26.40
C TYR A 400 -30.98 9.68 -26.74
N GLY A 401 -30.97 10.57 -25.75
CA GLY A 401 -30.99 12.01 -25.98
C GLY A 401 -29.75 12.47 -26.72
N ILE A 402 -28.59 12.35 -26.06
CA ILE A 402 -27.27 12.59 -26.65
C ILE A 402 -26.35 11.42 -26.28
N ARG A 403 -25.83 10.71 -27.27
CA ARG A 403 -24.78 9.68 -27.13
C ARG A 403 -23.49 10.23 -27.73
N MET A 404 -22.45 10.39 -26.91
CA MET A 404 -21.17 10.93 -27.35
C MET A 404 -20.01 9.98 -27.02
N PHE A 405 -19.22 9.70 -28.05
CA PHE A 405 -17.97 8.96 -27.99
C PHE A 405 -16.83 9.96 -28.22
N GLY A 406 -16.02 10.20 -27.20
CA GLY A 406 -14.90 11.12 -27.30
C GLY A 406 -13.77 10.58 -28.16
N PHE A 407 -13.10 11.49 -28.87
CA PHE A 407 -12.01 11.11 -29.78
C PHE A 407 -10.66 10.86 -29.07
N ASP A 408 -10.32 11.63 -28.04
CA ASP A 408 -8.99 11.59 -27.40
C ASP A 408 -8.97 12.12 -25.96
N ASP A 409 -9.97 11.76 -25.15
CA ASP A 409 -10.16 12.21 -23.76
C ASP A 409 -10.24 13.74 -23.56
N THR A 410 -10.17 14.54 -24.64
CA THR A 410 -10.35 16.00 -24.61
C THR A 410 -11.76 16.44 -24.96
N ALA A 411 -12.62 15.49 -25.35
CA ALA A 411 -13.95 15.75 -25.85
C ALA A 411 -14.87 16.40 -24.78
N VAL A 412 -15.80 17.25 -25.22
CA VAL A 412 -16.69 18.04 -24.35
C VAL A 412 -18.14 17.99 -24.84
N LEU A 413 -19.06 17.65 -23.94
CA LEU A 413 -20.51 17.77 -24.12
C LEU A 413 -21.05 18.89 -23.24
N THR A 414 -21.73 19.88 -23.83
CA THR A 414 -22.42 20.94 -23.09
C THR A 414 -23.91 20.97 -23.43
N ASN A 415 -24.78 20.82 -22.42
CA ASN A 415 -26.22 21.00 -22.52
C ASN A 415 -26.68 22.25 -21.76
N GLU A 416 -27.17 23.25 -22.49
CA GLU A 416 -27.88 24.44 -21.99
C GLU A 416 -29.39 24.36 -22.25
N GLY A 417 -29.83 23.40 -23.08
CA GLY A 417 -31.18 23.25 -23.58
C GLY A 417 -32.03 22.21 -22.83
N ASN A 418 -33.03 21.67 -23.53
CA ASN A 418 -33.91 20.62 -23.02
C ASN A 418 -33.62 19.29 -23.75
N VAL A 419 -33.41 18.21 -23.01
CA VAL A 419 -33.24 16.86 -23.54
C VAL A 419 -34.23 15.94 -22.86
N VAL A 420 -35.09 15.29 -23.64
CA VAL A 420 -36.09 14.33 -23.17
C VAL A 420 -35.92 13.03 -23.95
N SER A 421 -35.81 11.93 -23.22
CA SER A 421 -35.71 10.58 -23.77
C SER A 421 -36.74 9.68 -23.10
N GLU A 422 -37.58 9.03 -23.88
CA GLU A 422 -38.67 8.20 -23.38
C GLU A 422 -38.66 6.81 -24.04
N ALA A 423 -38.77 5.76 -23.22
CA ALA A 423 -38.86 4.37 -23.66
C ALA A 423 -39.98 3.66 -22.87
N PRO A 424 -41.25 3.83 -23.29
CA PRO A 424 -42.43 3.41 -22.52
C PRO A 424 -42.72 1.90 -22.60
N THR A 425 -41.93 1.12 -23.33
CA THR A 425 -41.99 -0.35 -23.32
C THR A 425 -41.55 -0.89 -21.94
N PRO A 426 -42.11 -1.99 -21.39
CA PRO A 426 -41.72 -2.53 -20.08
C PRO A 426 -40.21 -2.76 -19.89
N ASN A 427 -39.51 -3.25 -20.91
CA ASN A 427 -38.04 -3.36 -20.94
C ASN A 427 -37.35 -2.12 -21.54
N GLY A 428 -38.04 -0.98 -21.63
CA GLY A 428 -37.54 0.22 -22.27
C GLY A 428 -36.44 0.91 -21.46
N TRP A 429 -35.36 1.30 -22.14
CA TRP A 429 -34.24 2.04 -21.58
C TRP A 429 -34.17 3.45 -22.16
N ALA A 430 -34.07 4.46 -21.29
CA ALA A 430 -33.92 5.84 -21.69
C ALA A 430 -32.67 6.45 -21.07
N TYR A 431 -31.85 7.11 -21.90
CA TYR A 431 -30.64 7.81 -21.50
C TYR A 431 -30.71 9.27 -21.93
N GLY A 432 -30.59 10.20 -20.99
CA GLY A 432 -30.58 11.63 -21.31
C GLY A 432 -29.27 12.04 -21.99
N LEU A 433 -28.18 12.04 -21.23
CA LEU A 433 -26.83 12.30 -21.72
C LEU A 433 -25.93 11.10 -21.44
N PHE A 434 -25.37 10.49 -22.47
CA PHE A 434 -24.49 9.33 -22.35
C PHE A 434 -23.14 9.67 -22.99
N GLY A 435 -22.07 9.68 -22.18
CA GLY A 435 -20.70 9.95 -22.61
C GLY A 435 -19.70 8.82 -22.32
N SER A 436 -18.71 8.65 -23.20
CA SER A 436 -17.50 7.84 -22.95
C SER A 436 -16.30 8.54 -23.59
N GLY A 437 -15.11 8.41 -23.00
CA GLY A 437 -13.89 9.11 -23.44
C GLY A 437 -13.98 10.65 -23.43
N LEU A 438 -14.76 11.23 -22.51
CA LEU A 438 -14.95 12.69 -22.43
C LEU A 438 -14.04 13.31 -21.36
N SER A 439 -13.42 14.45 -21.66
CA SER A 439 -12.84 15.27 -20.58
C SER A 439 -13.94 15.81 -19.66
N LYS A 440 -15.07 16.22 -20.25
CA LYS A 440 -16.08 17.01 -19.56
C LYS A 440 -17.48 16.85 -20.13
N LEU A 441 -18.44 16.71 -19.23
CA LEU A 441 -19.87 16.80 -19.51
C LEU A 441 -20.48 17.91 -18.63
N ILE A 442 -21.10 18.91 -19.23
CA ILE A 442 -21.68 20.07 -18.55
C ILE A 442 -23.19 20.08 -18.79
N ASN A 443 -23.97 20.05 -17.71
CA ASN A 443 -25.41 20.26 -17.77
C ASN A 443 -25.81 21.54 -17.02
N ASN A 444 -26.27 22.53 -17.77
CA ASN A 444 -26.86 23.77 -17.27
C ASN A 444 -28.37 23.85 -17.60
N GLY A 445 -28.85 22.98 -18.49
CA GLY A 445 -30.25 22.89 -18.91
C GLY A 445 -31.08 21.86 -18.14
N GLN A 446 -32.09 21.32 -18.83
CA GLN A 446 -32.99 20.27 -18.33
C GLN A 446 -32.70 18.96 -19.08
N VAL A 447 -32.56 17.88 -18.33
CA VAL A 447 -32.43 16.52 -18.85
C VAL A 447 -33.48 15.64 -18.19
N THR A 448 -34.25 14.91 -18.98
CA THR A 448 -35.29 13.99 -18.50
C THR A 448 -35.17 12.66 -19.24
N ALA A 449 -34.97 11.57 -18.50
CA ALA A 449 -34.88 10.21 -19.04
C ALA A 449 -35.93 9.31 -18.38
N LYS A 450 -36.90 8.81 -19.15
CA LYS A 450 -37.98 7.95 -18.64
C LYS A 450 -38.03 6.64 -19.40
N GLY A 451 -37.64 5.54 -18.77
CA GLY A 451 -37.80 4.23 -19.38
C GLY A 451 -38.39 3.27 -18.37
N ASN A 452 -39.40 2.48 -18.75
CA ASN A 452 -40.09 1.64 -17.77
C ASN A 452 -39.13 0.62 -17.11
N GLY A 453 -38.20 0.08 -17.90
CA GLY A 453 -37.17 -0.84 -17.42
C GLY A 453 -35.94 -0.12 -16.89
N MET A 454 -35.54 1.01 -17.49
CA MET A 454 -34.48 1.85 -16.95
C MET A 454 -34.55 3.30 -17.43
N GLY A 455 -34.31 4.25 -16.51
CA GLY A 455 -34.05 5.65 -16.85
C GLY A 455 -32.72 6.13 -16.27
N ALA A 456 -31.83 6.67 -17.11
CA ALA A 456 -30.57 7.26 -16.69
C ALA A 456 -30.46 8.70 -17.19
N GLY A 457 -30.44 9.68 -16.28
CA GLY A 457 -30.36 11.10 -16.64
C GLY A 457 -29.02 11.43 -17.28
N VAL A 458 -27.92 11.13 -16.58
CA VAL A 458 -26.55 11.20 -17.09
C VAL A 458 -25.85 9.86 -16.85
N MET A 459 -25.12 9.38 -17.85
CA MET A 459 -24.36 8.15 -17.78
C MET A 459 -22.97 8.36 -18.40
N THR A 460 -21.89 8.16 -17.62
CA THR A 460 -20.51 8.43 -18.07
C THR A 460 -19.46 7.44 -17.58
N TYR A 461 -18.41 7.24 -18.39
CA TYR A 461 -17.27 6.34 -18.11
C TYR A 461 -15.95 7.03 -18.51
N ASP A 462 -14.84 6.31 -18.33
CA ASP A 462 -13.50 6.72 -18.76
C ASP A 462 -13.07 8.07 -18.14
N ASP A 463 -13.20 8.20 -16.82
CA ASP A 463 -12.73 9.35 -16.02
C ASP A 463 -13.31 10.74 -16.39
N THR A 464 -14.54 10.77 -16.92
CA THR A 464 -15.23 12.02 -17.29
C THR A 464 -15.41 13.00 -16.11
N THR A 465 -15.22 14.30 -16.33
CA THR A 465 -15.63 15.34 -15.36
C THR A 465 -17.06 15.83 -15.64
N VAL A 466 -18.01 15.49 -14.76
CA VAL A 466 -19.41 15.92 -14.85
C VAL A 466 -19.66 17.16 -14.00
N GLN A 467 -20.30 18.17 -14.58
CA GLN A 467 -20.70 19.41 -13.90
C GLN A 467 -22.19 19.67 -14.13
N ASN A 468 -22.96 19.69 -13.05
CA ASN A 468 -24.39 20.01 -13.08
C ASN A 468 -24.66 21.35 -12.38
N THR A 469 -25.29 22.28 -13.09
CA THR A 469 -25.91 23.49 -12.53
C THR A 469 -27.42 23.56 -12.81
N GLY A 470 -27.91 22.73 -13.74
CA GLY A 470 -29.30 22.61 -14.14
C GLY A 470 -30.04 21.45 -13.45
N VAL A 471 -30.96 20.83 -14.19
CA VAL A 471 -31.84 19.76 -13.69
C VAL A 471 -31.58 18.47 -14.46
N ILE A 472 -31.42 17.38 -13.72
CA ILE A 472 -31.33 16.01 -14.23
C ILE A 472 -32.43 15.19 -13.56
N GLU A 473 -33.33 14.63 -14.36
CA GLU A 473 -34.47 13.83 -13.90
C GLU A 473 -34.46 12.47 -14.59
N SER A 474 -34.57 11.41 -13.80
CA SER A 474 -34.74 10.03 -14.29
C SER A 474 -35.98 9.37 -13.70
N HIS A 475 -36.61 8.52 -14.49
CA HIS A 475 -37.78 7.74 -14.08
C HIS A 475 -37.71 6.30 -14.61
N ALA A 476 -38.10 5.35 -13.76
CA ALA A 476 -38.42 3.99 -14.16
C ALA A 476 -39.78 3.55 -13.59
N GLU A 477 -40.47 2.68 -14.31
CA GLU A 477 -41.74 2.10 -13.83
C GLU A 477 -41.42 0.88 -12.97
N ASP A 478 -40.86 -0.17 -13.58
CA ASP A 478 -40.62 -1.46 -12.93
C ASP A 478 -39.14 -1.72 -12.61
N GLY A 479 -38.21 -0.99 -13.25
CA GLY A 479 -36.78 -1.22 -13.09
C GLY A 479 -36.01 -0.07 -12.42
N SER A 480 -34.80 0.17 -12.89
CA SER A 480 -33.82 1.02 -12.21
C SER A 480 -33.79 2.45 -12.74
N SER A 481 -33.73 3.42 -11.84
CA SER A 481 -33.64 4.84 -12.18
C SER A 481 -32.35 5.42 -11.62
N PHE A 482 -31.52 6.02 -12.47
CA PHE A 482 -30.27 6.67 -12.10
C PHE A 482 -30.30 8.15 -12.48
N GLY A 483 -30.19 9.05 -11.51
CA GLY A 483 -30.04 10.47 -11.81
C GLY A 483 -28.72 10.70 -12.56
N VAL A 484 -27.63 10.30 -11.94
CA VAL A 484 -26.29 10.20 -12.54
C VAL A 484 -25.70 8.83 -12.25
N PHE A 485 -25.25 8.14 -13.29
CA PHE A 485 -24.40 6.95 -13.15
C PHE A 485 -23.01 7.27 -13.71
N GLN A 486 -21.97 7.15 -12.88
CA GLN A 486 -20.62 7.50 -13.30
C GLN A 486 -19.58 6.54 -12.74
N TYR A 487 -18.69 6.07 -13.61
CA TYR A 487 -17.54 5.26 -13.24
C TYR A 487 -16.25 6.02 -13.54
N GLY A 488 -15.44 6.29 -12.51
CA GLY A 488 -14.24 7.11 -12.61
C GLY A 488 -14.51 8.62 -12.64
N GLY A 489 -13.44 9.40 -12.62
CA GLY A 489 -13.49 10.85 -12.87
C GLY A 489 -14.05 11.69 -11.71
N ARG A 490 -14.66 12.83 -12.05
CA ARG A 490 -15.12 13.84 -11.07
C ARG A 490 -16.55 14.23 -11.30
N LEU A 491 -17.26 14.54 -10.22
CA LEU A 491 -18.64 15.01 -10.26
C LEU A 491 -18.84 16.25 -9.40
N THR A 492 -19.49 17.28 -9.94
CA THR A 492 -19.89 18.46 -9.18
C THR A 492 -21.35 18.80 -9.45
N ASN A 493 -22.20 18.67 -8.42
CA ASN A 493 -23.55 19.19 -8.41
C ASN A 493 -23.55 20.55 -7.69
N SER A 494 -23.69 21.64 -8.44
CA SER A 494 -23.62 23.01 -7.91
C SER A 494 -24.83 23.35 -7.04
N ALA A 495 -24.78 24.48 -6.31
CA ALA A 495 -25.88 24.89 -5.41
C ALA A 495 -27.25 25.07 -6.09
N SER A 496 -27.29 25.40 -7.38
CA SER A 496 -28.53 25.44 -8.18
C SER A 496 -28.92 24.10 -8.81
N GLY A 497 -27.99 23.14 -8.80
CA GLY A 497 -28.14 21.85 -9.47
C GLY A 497 -29.11 20.95 -8.75
N LYS A 498 -29.98 20.29 -9.52
CA LYS A 498 -30.96 19.32 -9.04
C LYS A 498 -30.77 17.99 -9.77
N ILE A 499 -30.66 16.91 -9.00
CA ILE A 499 -30.62 15.53 -9.51
C ILE A 499 -31.79 14.79 -8.87
N VAL A 500 -32.66 14.18 -9.68
CA VAL A 500 -33.84 13.46 -9.22
C VAL A 500 -33.89 12.10 -9.89
N ALA A 501 -33.98 11.04 -9.09
CA ALA A 501 -34.27 9.70 -9.56
C ALA A 501 -35.57 9.20 -8.95
N THR A 502 -36.47 8.66 -9.78
CA THR A 502 -37.75 8.11 -9.32
C THR A 502 -37.99 6.73 -9.89
N SER A 503 -38.59 5.83 -9.11
CA SER A 503 -39.08 4.53 -9.56
C SER A 503 -40.43 4.18 -8.93
N ASN A 504 -41.32 3.52 -9.66
CA ASN A 504 -42.63 3.11 -9.11
C ASN A 504 -42.55 1.76 -8.39
N GLN A 505 -41.95 0.74 -9.01
CA GLN A 505 -41.82 -0.61 -8.44
C GLN A 505 -40.38 -1.06 -8.23
N GLY A 506 -39.41 -0.41 -8.88
CA GLY A 506 -38.01 -0.82 -8.85
C GLY A 506 -37.12 0.06 -7.97
N GLU A 507 -35.87 0.22 -8.40
CA GLU A 507 -34.85 0.94 -7.65
C GLU A 507 -34.68 2.38 -8.15
N SER A 508 -34.40 3.30 -7.24
CA SER A 508 -34.03 4.68 -7.57
C SER A 508 -32.70 5.04 -6.91
N THR A 509 -31.76 5.55 -7.70
CA THR A 509 -30.44 5.96 -7.23
C THR A 509 -30.15 7.36 -7.74
N GLY A 510 -29.96 8.33 -6.85
CA GLY A 510 -29.66 9.71 -7.22
C GLY A 510 -28.32 9.77 -7.95
N ILE A 511 -27.26 9.32 -7.28
CA ILE A 511 -25.92 9.16 -7.85
C ILE A 511 -25.43 7.75 -7.57
N GLY A 512 -25.14 7.00 -8.63
CA GLY A 512 -24.60 5.64 -8.56
C GLY A 512 -23.27 5.53 -9.30
N GLY A 513 -22.47 4.55 -8.90
CA GLY A 513 -21.23 4.18 -9.58
C GLY A 513 -20.06 4.04 -8.61
N GLY A 514 -18.87 4.50 -8.99
CA GLY A 514 -17.68 4.34 -8.17
C GLY A 514 -16.41 4.89 -8.82
N MET A 515 -15.31 4.72 -8.10
CA MET A 515 -13.96 5.17 -8.44
C MET A 515 -13.85 6.68 -8.65
N PHE A 516 -14.67 7.47 -7.94
CA PHE A 516 -14.56 8.93 -8.02
C PHE A 516 -13.23 9.40 -7.45
N ASP A 517 -12.54 10.26 -8.20
CA ASP A 517 -11.46 11.10 -7.69
C ASP A 517 -12.02 12.07 -6.64
N TYR A 518 -13.10 12.77 -7.01
CA TYR A 518 -13.79 13.76 -6.19
C TYR A 518 -15.25 13.88 -6.61
N PHE A 519 -16.16 13.79 -5.63
CA PHE A 519 -17.57 14.13 -5.81
C PHE A 519 -17.98 15.23 -4.82
N ILE A 520 -18.48 16.35 -5.33
CA ILE A 520 -18.98 17.48 -4.56
C ILE A 520 -20.47 17.70 -4.84
N ASN A 521 -21.30 17.60 -3.80
CA ASN A 521 -22.70 18.01 -3.84
C ASN A 521 -22.94 19.28 -3.01
N ALA A 522 -23.26 20.38 -3.68
CA ALA A 522 -23.76 21.61 -3.05
C ALA A 522 -25.25 21.86 -3.31
N GLY A 523 -25.85 21.13 -4.26
CA GLY A 523 -27.25 21.25 -4.67
C GLY A 523 -28.17 20.25 -3.99
N THR A 524 -29.20 19.81 -4.72
CA THR A 524 -30.18 18.83 -4.24
C THR A 524 -30.06 17.52 -5.00
N ILE A 525 -30.01 16.42 -4.27
CA ILE A 525 -30.15 15.05 -4.78
C ILE A 525 -31.40 14.47 -4.16
N THR A 526 -32.31 13.97 -4.99
CA THR A 526 -33.57 13.36 -4.56
C THR A 526 -33.71 11.98 -5.17
N SER A 527 -34.07 11.00 -4.35
CA SER A 527 -34.32 9.63 -4.80
C SER A 527 -35.63 9.12 -4.21
N GLN A 528 -36.52 8.61 -5.04
CA GLN A 528 -37.84 8.17 -4.61
C GLN A 528 -38.21 6.82 -5.23
N SER A 529 -38.58 5.84 -4.41
CA SER A 529 -39.17 4.58 -4.89
C SER A 529 -40.51 4.32 -4.21
N SER A 530 -41.54 3.94 -4.97
CA SER A 530 -42.89 3.74 -4.42
C SER A 530 -43.15 2.34 -3.85
N GLN A 531 -42.42 1.30 -4.30
CA GLN A 531 -42.48 -0.06 -3.76
C GLN A 531 -41.13 -0.77 -3.62
N GLY A 532 -40.00 -0.08 -3.84
CA GLY A 532 -38.67 -0.70 -3.87
C GLY A 532 -37.60 0.06 -3.08
N PHE A 533 -36.39 0.09 -3.64
CA PHE A 533 -35.19 0.66 -3.00
C PHE A 533 -34.95 2.10 -3.45
N ALA A 534 -34.54 2.97 -2.53
CA ALA A 534 -34.09 4.32 -2.86
C ALA A 534 -32.73 4.61 -2.24
N ARG A 535 -31.78 5.11 -3.05
CA ARG A 535 -30.41 5.46 -2.63
C ARG A 535 -30.08 6.88 -3.09
N GLY A 536 -29.68 7.77 -2.19
CA GLY A 536 -29.26 9.13 -2.57
C GLY A 536 -27.91 9.09 -3.27
N ILE A 537 -26.92 8.56 -2.57
CA ILE A 537 -25.58 8.26 -3.10
C ILE A 537 -25.30 6.78 -2.84
N PHE A 538 -24.87 6.07 -3.88
CA PHE A 538 -24.35 4.70 -3.79
C PHE A 538 -22.99 4.61 -4.48
N VAL A 539 -21.95 4.27 -3.70
CA VAL A 539 -20.59 4.13 -4.21
C VAL A 539 -19.89 2.88 -3.67
N SER A 540 -19.17 2.17 -4.53
CA SER A 540 -18.36 1.02 -4.14
C SER A 540 -17.01 1.44 -3.54
N ASP A 541 -16.23 2.27 -4.23
CA ASP A 541 -14.95 2.80 -3.76
C ASP A 541 -14.74 4.21 -4.35
N SER A 542 -14.11 5.14 -3.63
CA SER A 542 -13.91 6.53 -4.06
C SER A 542 -12.94 7.25 -3.13
N LYS A 543 -12.10 8.16 -3.65
CA LYS A 543 -11.14 8.86 -2.79
C LYS A 543 -11.83 9.83 -1.83
N PHE A 544 -12.78 10.63 -2.32
CA PHE A 544 -13.38 11.70 -1.53
C PHE A 544 -14.77 12.13 -2.01
N ILE A 545 -15.71 12.23 -1.07
CA ILE A 545 -17.06 12.74 -1.29
C ILE A 545 -17.34 13.88 -0.31
N MET A 546 -17.91 14.98 -0.78
CA MET A 546 -18.34 16.10 0.06
C MET A 546 -19.80 16.47 -0.22
N ASN A 547 -20.61 16.51 0.83
CA ASN A 547 -21.98 17.01 0.78
C ASN A 547 -22.13 18.28 1.61
N SER A 548 -22.42 19.41 0.96
CA SER A 548 -22.86 20.66 1.59
C SER A 548 -24.30 21.02 1.27
N GLY A 549 -24.96 20.23 0.40
CA GLY A 549 -26.33 20.45 -0.06
C GLY A 549 -27.36 19.59 0.68
N LEU A 550 -28.43 19.23 -0.04
CA LEU A 550 -29.49 18.35 0.43
C LEU A 550 -29.43 17.00 -0.31
N ILE A 551 -29.46 15.92 0.46
CA ILE A 551 -29.75 14.57 -0.02
C ILE A 551 -31.06 14.13 0.64
N ASP A 552 -32.09 13.86 -0.16
CA ASP A 552 -33.44 13.53 0.31
C ASP A 552 -33.97 12.25 -0.36
N VAL A 553 -34.11 11.19 0.41
CA VAL A 553 -34.38 9.83 -0.08
C VAL A 553 -35.65 9.31 0.57
N ASN A 554 -36.58 8.81 -0.25
CA ASN A 554 -37.88 8.34 0.23
C ASN A 554 -38.24 7.01 -0.45
N ALA A 555 -38.49 5.96 0.33
CA ALA A 555 -38.89 4.65 -0.17
C ALA A 555 -40.20 4.20 0.49
N SER A 556 -41.28 4.00 -0.26
CA SER A 556 -42.52 3.40 0.27
C SER A 556 -42.68 1.95 -0.17
N GLY A 557 -43.52 1.19 0.53
CA GLY A 557 -43.73 -0.26 0.28
C GLY A 557 -43.44 -1.12 1.51
N MET A 558 -44.03 -2.31 1.59
CA MET A 558 -43.87 -3.16 2.80
C MET A 558 -42.44 -3.69 2.99
N GLU A 559 -41.66 -3.79 1.91
CA GLU A 559 -40.27 -4.26 1.91
C GLU A 559 -39.30 -3.13 1.53
N SER A 560 -39.72 -1.86 1.67
CA SER A 560 -38.97 -0.72 1.13
C SER A 560 -37.73 -0.38 1.96
N GLU A 561 -36.62 -0.11 1.29
CA GLU A 561 -35.40 0.35 1.93
C GLU A 561 -34.94 1.69 1.36
N SER A 562 -34.52 2.60 2.25
CA SER A 562 -33.92 3.87 1.87
C SER A 562 -32.51 4.03 2.42
N TYR A 563 -31.59 4.52 1.60
CA TYR A 563 -30.23 4.88 2.00
C TYR A 563 -29.97 6.32 1.57
N GLY A 564 -29.74 7.24 2.51
CA GLY A 564 -29.28 8.59 2.19
C GLY A 564 -27.94 8.51 1.46
N VAL A 565 -26.98 7.84 2.10
CA VAL A 565 -25.67 7.52 1.54
C VAL A 565 -25.31 6.08 1.89
N LEU A 566 -24.87 5.31 0.90
CA LEU A 566 -24.31 3.96 1.04
C LEU A 566 -22.90 3.94 0.43
N ILE A 567 -21.91 3.61 1.27
CA ILE A 567 -20.50 3.49 0.89
C ILE A 567 -20.04 2.08 1.24
N GLU A 568 -19.63 1.30 0.24
CA GLU A 568 -19.21 -0.10 0.40
C GLU A 568 -17.68 -0.31 0.40
N GLY A 569 -16.87 0.76 0.40
CA GLY A 569 -15.41 0.66 0.30
C GLY A 569 -14.69 1.86 0.90
N GLU A 570 -13.39 2.00 0.58
CA GLU A 570 -12.48 2.94 1.24
C GLU A 570 -12.72 4.38 0.77
N THR A 571 -13.78 5.02 1.27
CA THR A 571 -14.13 6.40 0.94
C THR A 571 -14.13 7.32 2.15
N ARG A 572 -13.50 8.49 2.01
CA ARG A 572 -13.67 9.62 2.93
C ARG A 572 -14.87 10.46 2.52
N PHE A 573 -15.91 10.48 3.35
CA PHE A 573 -17.13 11.24 3.16
C PHE A 573 -17.25 12.37 4.19
N GLU A 574 -17.32 13.61 3.72
CA GLU A 574 -17.53 14.79 4.57
C GLU A 574 -18.90 15.40 4.35
N ASN A 575 -19.70 15.49 5.43
CA ASN A 575 -21.01 16.10 5.41
C ASN A 575 -21.00 17.43 6.18
N THR A 576 -21.26 18.53 5.48
CA THR A 576 -21.60 19.85 6.06
C THR A 576 -23.06 20.23 5.79
N GLY A 577 -23.81 19.39 5.06
CA GLY A 577 -25.16 19.63 4.60
C GLY A 577 -26.22 18.84 5.37
N THR A 578 -27.28 18.43 4.65
CA THR A 578 -28.40 17.66 5.20
C THR A 578 -28.58 16.35 4.42
N ILE A 579 -28.72 15.25 5.16
CA ILE A 579 -29.06 13.93 4.64
C ILE A 579 -30.36 13.47 5.30
N ARG A 580 -31.38 13.13 4.50
CA ARG A 580 -32.65 12.57 4.98
C ARG A 580 -32.96 11.28 4.24
N ALA A 581 -33.22 10.21 4.99
CA ALA A 581 -33.69 8.94 4.47
C ALA A 581 -34.99 8.55 5.18
N ASN A 582 -36.04 8.32 4.41
CA ASN A 582 -37.34 7.92 4.93
C ASN A 582 -37.80 6.65 4.25
N ALA A 583 -38.26 5.66 5.03
CA ALA A 583 -38.82 4.43 4.48
C ALA A 583 -40.12 4.01 5.16
N THR A 584 -40.83 3.08 4.54
CA THR A 584 -41.92 2.35 5.21
C THR A 584 -41.37 1.20 6.03
N ASN A 585 -40.39 0.43 5.52
CA ASN A 585 -39.76 -0.67 6.25
C ASN A 585 -38.42 -0.26 6.88
N THR A 586 -37.33 -0.08 6.12
CA THR A 586 -36.01 0.20 6.71
C THR A 586 -35.36 1.46 6.13
N ALA A 587 -34.82 2.33 7.00
CA ALA A 587 -34.16 3.56 6.56
C ALA A 587 -32.75 3.68 7.15
N PHE A 588 -31.80 4.07 6.30
CA PHE A 588 -30.41 4.35 6.65
C PHE A 588 -30.05 5.77 6.24
N GLY A 589 -29.63 6.62 7.17
CA GLY A 589 -29.17 7.98 6.86
C GLY A 589 -27.83 7.92 6.13
N ALA A 590 -26.81 7.40 6.80
CA ALA A 590 -25.51 7.06 6.23
C ALA A 590 -25.09 5.66 6.67
N ALA A 591 -24.89 4.75 5.71
CA ALA A 591 -24.36 3.42 5.90
C ALA A 591 -22.94 3.34 5.30
N ILE A 592 -21.93 3.16 6.15
CA ILE A 592 -20.52 3.17 5.76
C ILE A 592 -19.89 1.82 6.10
N GLN A 593 -19.26 1.19 5.12
CA GLN A 593 -18.68 -0.14 5.25
C GLN A 593 -17.21 -0.16 4.81
N ASN A 594 -16.51 -1.27 5.10
CA ASN A 594 -15.21 -1.62 4.50
C ASN A 594 -14.16 -0.50 4.53
N ARG A 595 -13.87 0.02 5.74
CA ARG A 595 -12.85 1.04 6.02
C ARG A 595 -13.17 2.44 5.53
N GLY A 596 -14.41 2.71 5.12
CA GLY A 596 -14.91 4.05 4.87
C GLY A 596 -14.85 4.96 6.11
N THR A 597 -14.73 6.26 5.90
CA THR A 597 -14.70 7.28 6.96
C THR A 597 -15.78 8.33 6.72
N LEU A 598 -16.68 8.53 7.70
CA LEU A 598 -17.66 9.62 7.73
C LEU A 598 -17.18 10.73 8.66
N ILE A 599 -17.22 11.98 8.20
CA ILE A 599 -17.07 13.17 9.04
C ILE A 599 -18.34 14.01 8.92
N ASN A 600 -19.15 14.03 9.98
CA ASN A 600 -20.34 14.87 10.07
C ASN A 600 -19.99 16.16 10.82
N HIS A 601 -19.88 17.27 10.10
CA HIS A 601 -19.38 18.54 10.63
C HIS A 601 -20.39 19.29 11.51
N PRO A 602 -19.96 20.29 12.30
CA PRO A 602 -20.87 21.13 13.06
C PRO A 602 -21.94 21.81 12.19
N GLY A 603 -23.20 21.69 12.61
CA GLY A 603 -24.36 22.23 11.88
C GLY A 603 -24.90 21.31 10.77
N ALA A 604 -24.19 20.23 10.43
CA ALA A 604 -24.65 19.22 9.49
C ALA A 604 -25.69 18.29 10.16
N THR A 605 -26.60 17.76 9.35
CA THR A 605 -27.66 16.85 9.84
C THR A 605 -27.70 15.56 9.03
N ILE A 606 -27.87 14.45 9.74
CA ILE A 606 -28.14 13.12 9.16
C ILE A 606 -29.37 12.58 9.87
N SER A 607 -30.40 12.20 9.13
CA SER A 607 -31.63 11.64 9.72
C SER A 607 -32.14 10.43 8.96
N ALA A 608 -32.61 9.43 9.70
CA ALA A 608 -33.36 8.30 9.19
C ALA A 608 -34.73 8.21 9.88
N SER A 609 -35.79 7.90 9.13
CA SER A 609 -37.09 7.59 9.72
C SER A 609 -37.78 6.43 9.02
N SER A 610 -38.42 5.57 9.80
CA SER A 610 -39.25 4.48 9.32
C SER A 610 -40.61 4.49 10.01
N SER A 611 -41.65 4.07 9.30
CA SER A 611 -43.02 3.95 9.84
C SER A 611 -43.41 2.52 10.25
N GLY A 612 -42.63 1.50 9.85
CA GLY A 612 -42.96 0.09 10.05
C GLY A 612 -41.80 -0.83 10.42
N GLY A 613 -40.54 -0.36 10.35
CA GLY A 613 -39.34 -1.13 10.70
C GLY A 613 -38.22 -0.24 11.23
N ASP A 614 -36.97 -0.61 10.97
CA ASP A 614 -35.79 0.01 11.60
C ASP A 614 -35.37 1.33 10.92
N ALA A 615 -34.77 2.24 11.71
CA ALA A 615 -34.30 3.53 11.22
C ALA A 615 -32.95 3.91 11.84
N PHE A 616 -31.87 3.61 11.12
CA PHE A 616 -30.50 3.91 11.54
C PHE A 616 -29.98 5.16 10.82
N ALA A 617 -29.89 6.27 11.52
CA ALA A 617 -29.33 7.50 10.95
C ALA A 617 -27.84 7.32 10.60
N ILE A 618 -27.09 6.55 11.40
CA ILE A 618 -25.73 6.11 11.08
C ILE A 618 -25.65 4.58 11.28
N SER A 619 -25.06 3.88 10.31
CA SER A 619 -24.69 2.47 10.43
C SER A 619 -23.25 2.29 9.96
N LEU A 620 -22.38 1.71 10.80
CA LEU A 620 -20.97 1.48 10.49
C LEU A 620 -20.64 -0.02 10.59
N ASP A 621 -19.88 -0.52 9.61
CA ASP A 621 -19.33 -1.88 9.58
C ASP A 621 -17.86 -1.84 9.12
N HIS A 622 -16.92 -2.18 9.99
CA HIS A 622 -15.48 -1.95 9.78
C HIS A 622 -15.16 -0.50 9.35
N ALA A 623 -15.85 0.50 9.91
CA ALA A 623 -15.79 1.88 9.45
C ALA A 623 -15.60 2.89 10.58
N ILE A 624 -15.20 4.11 10.22
CA ILE A 624 -14.95 5.21 11.17
C ILE A 624 -15.96 6.32 10.96
N ALA A 625 -16.51 6.87 12.04
CA ALA A 625 -17.28 8.11 11.99
C ALA A 625 -16.79 9.12 13.02
N ILE A 626 -16.66 10.38 12.61
CA ILE A 626 -16.48 11.54 13.48
C ILE A 626 -17.76 12.37 13.38
N ASN A 627 -18.60 12.31 14.41
CA ASN A 627 -19.83 13.09 14.47
C ASN A 627 -19.67 14.31 15.37
N ASN A 628 -19.70 15.50 14.76
CA ASN A 628 -19.75 16.80 15.42
C ASN A 628 -21.05 17.56 15.10
N GLY A 629 -21.97 16.93 14.37
CA GLY A 629 -23.26 17.47 13.95
C GLY A 629 -24.43 16.85 14.71
N MET A 630 -25.60 16.84 14.06
CA MET A 630 -26.82 16.24 14.60
C MET A 630 -27.21 14.98 13.82
N VAL A 631 -27.48 13.90 14.54
CA VAL A 631 -27.90 12.60 14.02
C VAL A 631 -29.27 12.29 14.60
N THR A 632 -30.29 12.19 13.75
CA THR A 632 -31.69 11.98 14.14
C THR A 632 -32.19 10.62 13.69
N GLY A 633 -32.27 9.68 14.64
CA GLY A 633 -32.49 8.26 14.44
C GLY A 633 -31.44 7.45 15.18
N ASP A 634 -31.52 6.12 15.11
CA ASP A 634 -30.61 5.25 15.85
C ASP A 634 -29.22 5.22 15.19
N THR A 635 -28.20 4.84 15.96
CA THR A 635 -26.82 4.69 15.50
C THR A 635 -26.35 3.28 15.79
N LEU A 636 -25.93 2.56 14.75
CA LEU A 636 -25.43 1.19 14.85
C LEU A 636 -23.93 1.15 14.50
N LEU A 637 -23.13 0.56 15.38
CA LEU A 637 -21.69 0.36 15.19
C LEU A 637 -21.37 -1.13 15.32
N ASP A 638 -21.04 -1.78 14.21
CA ASP A 638 -20.69 -3.19 14.15
C ASP A 638 -19.23 -3.40 13.71
N ASN A 639 -18.65 -4.54 14.07
CA ASN A 639 -17.37 -5.07 13.58
C ASN A 639 -16.21 -4.06 13.48
N ASP A 640 -15.44 -3.88 14.55
CA ASP A 640 -14.26 -3.02 14.63
C ASP A 640 -14.50 -1.55 14.20
N SER A 641 -15.76 -1.11 14.17
CA SER A 641 -16.11 0.27 13.85
C SER A 641 -15.78 1.22 15.00
N LEU A 642 -15.47 2.47 14.64
CA LEU A 642 -15.11 3.53 15.59
C LEU A 642 -16.02 4.76 15.41
N LEU A 643 -16.69 5.18 16.49
CA LEU A 643 -17.38 6.45 16.56
C LEU A 643 -16.65 7.43 17.49
N MET A 644 -16.39 8.63 16.98
CA MET A 644 -15.77 9.75 17.69
C MET A 644 -16.59 11.03 17.55
N GLY A 645 -16.20 12.08 18.28
CA GLY A 645 -16.72 13.45 18.11
C GLY A 645 -17.62 13.91 19.26
N ASN A 646 -18.05 15.17 19.19
CA ASN A 646 -18.86 15.83 20.23
C ASN A 646 -20.31 16.11 19.79
N GLY A 647 -20.80 15.37 18.80
CA GLY A 647 -22.13 15.53 18.22
C GLY A 647 -23.27 15.03 19.09
N ILE A 648 -24.48 15.16 18.55
CA ILE A 648 -25.73 14.74 19.21
C ILE A 648 -26.35 13.59 18.40
N HIS A 649 -26.63 12.48 19.07
CA HIS A 649 -27.41 11.35 18.57
C HIS A 649 -28.76 11.35 19.28
N THR A 650 -29.86 11.46 18.54
CA THR A 650 -31.18 11.58 19.20
C THR A 650 -31.88 10.24 19.45
N GLY A 651 -31.50 9.19 18.71
CA GLY A 651 -31.98 7.83 18.92
C GLY A 651 -31.06 7.03 19.84
N ASP A 652 -31.23 5.71 19.81
CA ASP A 652 -30.39 4.78 20.55
C ASP A 652 -29.03 4.63 19.87
N LEU A 653 -27.98 4.39 20.65
CA LEU A 653 -26.63 4.12 20.16
C LEU A 653 -26.24 2.69 20.54
N LEU A 654 -26.15 1.82 19.54
CA LEU A 654 -25.83 0.40 19.66
C LEU A 654 -24.38 0.15 19.22
N SER A 655 -23.56 -0.41 20.11
CA SER A 655 -22.14 -0.71 19.85
C SER A 655 -21.87 -2.20 20.05
N ASN A 656 -21.66 -2.94 18.95
CA ASN A 656 -21.31 -4.36 18.95
C ASN A 656 -19.92 -4.61 18.35
N PHE A 657 -19.00 -5.16 19.13
CA PHE A 657 -17.61 -5.37 18.71
C PHE A 657 -16.99 -4.09 18.14
N SER A 658 -17.29 -2.94 18.74
CA SER A 658 -16.92 -1.62 18.22
C SER A 658 -16.45 -0.69 19.34
N GLN A 659 -15.98 0.50 18.97
CA GLN A 659 -15.46 1.49 19.90
C GLN A 659 -16.22 2.81 19.82
N VAL A 660 -16.59 3.36 20.99
CA VAL A 660 -17.10 4.72 21.13
C VAL A 660 -16.07 5.54 21.91
N THR A 661 -15.67 6.68 21.35
CA THR A 661 -14.72 7.62 21.96
C THR A 661 -15.36 9.01 21.98
N PRO A 662 -16.07 9.40 23.05
CA PRO A 662 -16.73 10.70 23.12
C PRO A 662 -15.74 11.86 22.98
N GLY A 663 -16.14 12.94 22.31
CA GLY A 663 -15.38 14.19 22.26
C GLY A 663 -14.44 14.34 21.07
N ASN A 664 -13.73 15.47 21.07
CA ASN A 664 -12.55 15.74 20.23
C ASN A 664 -11.35 16.00 21.15
N SER A 665 -11.24 15.24 22.25
CA SER A 665 -10.07 15.19 23.13
C SER A 665 -9.73 16.54 23.80
N ILE A 666 -10.51 17.10 24.73
CA ILE A 666 -11.60 16.54 25.56
C ILE A 666 -12.97 17.13 25.16
N GLY A 667 -14.03 16.32 25.17
CA GLY A 667 -15.39 16.78 24.87
C GLY A 667 -16.54 15.91 25.41
N THR A 668 -17.73 16.14 24.86
CA THR A 668 -18.94 15.43 25.27
C THR A 668 -19.69 14.92 24.05
N LEU A 669 -19.94 13.61 23.98
CA LEU A 669 -20.86 13.01 23.02
C LEU A 669 -22.22 12.86 23.70
N THR A 670 -23.27 13.32 23.03
CA THR A 670 -24.64 13.29 23.58
C THR A 670 -25.47 12.22 22.87
N VAL A 671 -26.06 11.30 23.63
CA VAL A 671 -27.06 10.32 23.20
C VAL A 671 -28.35 10.63 23.93
N THR A 672 -29.45 10.99 23.24
CA THR A 672 -30.71 11.27 23.94
C THR A 672 -31.58 10.04 24.15
N GLY A 673 -31.35 8.98 23.37
CA GLY A 673 -31.92 7.64 23.61
C GLY A 673 -31.10 6.84 24.61
N ASP A 674 -31.17 5.51 24.48
CA ASP A 674 -30.39 4.55 25.26
C ASP A 674 -29.02 4.31 24.61
N TYR A 675 -28.02 4.01 25.44
CA TYR A 675 -26.68 3.57 24.99
C TYR A 675 -26.51 2.10 25.31
N HIS A 676 -26.17 1.28 24.32
CA HIS A 676 -25.93 -0.15 24.47
C HIS A 676 -24.50 -0.50 24.08
N GLN A 677 -23.69 -0.88 25.06
CA GLN A 677 -22.36 -1.44 24.83
C GLN A 677 -22.40 -2.96 24.93
N GLY A 678 -22.02 -3.65 23.85
CA GLY A 678 -21.87 -5.10 23.82
C GLY A 678 -20.57 -5.61 24.47
N ALA A 679 -20.52 -6.91 24.77
CA ALA A 679 -19.39 -7.56 25.45
C ALA A 679 -18.04 -7.45 24.70
N GLY A 680 -18.06 -7.35 23.37
CA GLY A 680 -16.87 -7.15 22.54
C GLY A 680 -16.48 -5.68 22.32
N SER A 681 -17.26 -4.74 22.86
CA SER A 681 -17.13 -3.31 22.57
C SER A 681 -16.35 -2.57 23.64
N THR A 682 -15.85 -1.39 23.28
CA THR A 682 -15.04 -0.52 24.15
C THR A 682 -15.62 0.90 24.20
N LEU A 683 -15.82 1.43 25.41
CA LEU A 683 -15.93 2.86 25.64
C LEU A 683 -14.54 3.38 26.00
N ALA A 684 -13.96 4.22 25.13
CA ALA A 684 -12.69 4.87 25.40
C ALA A 684 -12.92 6.29 25.89
N ILE A 685 -12.26 6.66 26.99
CA ILE A 685 -12.39 7.96 27.63
C ILE A 685 -11.02 8.58 27.75
N GLU A 686 -10.85 9.73 27.11
CA GLU A 686 -9.62 10.50 27.26
C GLU A 686 -9.71 11.41 28.49
N VAL A 687 -8.58 11.65 29.15
CA VAL A 687 -8.53 12.39 30.41
C VAL A 687 -7.29 13.26 30.51
N ASP A 688 -7.46 14.52 30.91
CA ASP A 688 -6.39 15.41 31.33
C ASP A 688 -6.53 15.76 32.82
N GLN A 689 -5.62 16.59 33.33
CA GLN A 689 -5.64 16.97 34.75
C GLN A 689 -6.95 17.63 35.22
N SER A 690 -7.68 18.26 34.32
CA SER A 690 -8.82 19.14 34.60
C SER A 690 -10.18 18.53 34.23
N ALA A 691 -10.21 17.65 33.23
CA ALA A 691 -11.44 17.10 32.66
C ALA A 691 -11.20 15.68 32.10
N SER A 692 -12.30 15.00 31.79
CA SER A 692 -12.31 13.80 30.97
C SER A 692 -13.37 13.93 29.90
N ASP A 693 -13.31 13.08 28.88
CA ASP A 693 -14.41 12.90 27.97
C ASP A 693 -15.66 12.44 28.72
N ILE A 694 -16.81 12.87 28.21
CA ILE A 694 -18.12 12.55 28.79
C ILE A 694 -19.00 11.93 27.72
N LEU A 695 -19.49 10.72 27.99
CA LEU A 695 -20.68 10.20 27.34
C LEU A 695 -21.90 10.68 28.13
N HIS A 696 -22.75 11.51 27.52
CA HIS A 696 -24.00 11.96 28.13
C HIS A 696 -25.18 11.24 27.50
N VAL A 697 -25.85 10.40 28.28
CA VAL A 697 -27.00 9.57 27.88
C VAL A 697 -28.26 10.09 28.58
N SER A 698 -29.25 10.60 27.84
CA SER A 698 -30.52 11.03 28.47
C SER A 698 -31.43 9.85 28.81
N GLY A 699 -31.23 8.69 28.19
CA GLY A 699 -31.86 7.41 28.52
C GLY A 699 -31.05 6.54 29.48
N THR A 700 -31.11 5.23 29.27
CA THR A 700 -30.38 4.20 30.02
C THR A 700 -29.07 3.84 29.33
N ALA A 701 -27.97 3.79 30.08
CA ALA A 701 -26.71 3.22 29.64
C ALA A 701 -26.62 1.74 30.06
N PHE A 702 -26.61 0.83 29.09
CA PHE A 702 -26.39 -0.60 29.25
C PHE A 702 -24.91 -0.91 29.04
N LEU A 703 -24.21 -1.28 30.10
CA LEU A 703 -22.76 -1.44 30.13
C LEU A 703 -22.36 -2.91 30.16
N ASP A 704 -21.44 -3.27 29.27
CA ASP A 704 -20.74 -4.56 29.16
C ASP A 704 -19.34 -4.30 28.56
N GLY A 705 -18.53 -5.32 28.30
CA GLY A 705 -17.26 -5.18 27.58
C GLY A 705 -16.23 -4.34 28.32
N THR A 706 -15.52 -3.45 27.62
CA THR A 706 -14.35 -2.75 28.16
C THR A 706 -14.58 -1.24 28.36
N LEU A 707 -14.14 -0.71 29.50
CA LEU A 707 -13.83 0.72 29.66
C LEU A 707 -12.33 0.90 29.47
N HIS A 708 -11.90 1.77 28.56
CA HIS A 708 -10.50 2.06 28.31
C HIS A 708 -10.18 3.53 28.60
N ILE A 709 -9.20 3.79 29.46
CA ILE A 709 -8.83 5.16 29.87
C ILE A 709 -7.54 5.59 29.16
N ILE A 710 -7.56 6.79 28.56
CA ILE A 710 -6.46 7.32 27.75
C ILE A 710 -6.02 8.67 28.33
N PRO A 711 -4.85 8.78 28.99
CA PRO A 711 -4.36 10.06 29.48
C PRO A 711 -3.84 10.96 28.34
N ILE A 712 -4.23 12.22 28.36
CA ILE A 712 -3.71 13.29 27.49
C ILE A 712 -2.84 14.21 28.34
N GLY A 713 -1.54 14.07 28.21
CA GLY A 713 -0.58 14.84 28.99
C GLY A 713 -0.35 14.26 30.40
N TYR A 714 0.07 15.12 31.33
CA TYR A 714 0.30 14.72 32.72
C TYR A 714 -1.00 14.79 33.53
N VAL A 715 -1.36 13.66 34.14
CA VAL A 715 -2.51 13.53 35.04
C VAL A 715 -2.00 12.97 36.37
N SER A 716 -2.13 13.77 37.44
CA SER A 716 -1.93 13.32 38.83
C SER A 716 -3.22 12.75 39.40
N ASP A 717 -3.21 12.37 40.68
CA ASP A 717 -4.42 11.94 41.39
C ASP A 717 -5.57 12.90 41.17
N SER A 718 -6.67 12.39 40.62
CA SER A 718 -7.82 13.19 40.20
C SER A 718 -9.09 12.34 40.14
N SER A 719 -10.23 13.02 40.17
CA SER A 719 -11.56 12.39 40.10
C SER A 719 -12.33 13.04 38.97
N HIS A 720 -12.86 12.23 38.06
CA HIS A 720 -13.56 12.71 36.87
C HIS A 720 -14.86 11.96 36.64
N THR A 721 -15.86 12.66 36.11
CA THR A 721 -17.10 12.06 35.62
C THR A 721 -16.95 11.78 34.14
N PHE A 722 -17.22 10.54 33.72
CA PHE A 722 -17.10 10.14 32.31
C PHE A 722 -18.41 9.66 31.69
N LEU A 723 -19.39 9.30 32.52
CA LEU A 723 -20.71 8.88 32.06
C LEU A 723 -21.77 9.58 32.88
N ASN A 724 -22.65 10.32 32.20
CA ASN A 724 -23.90 10.82 32.77
C ASN A 724 -25.05 10.05 32.13
N ALA A 725 -25.92 9.42 32.93
CA ALA A 725 -27.05 8.66 32.40
C ALA A 725 -28.30 8.81 33.29
N ALA A 726 -29.51 8.79 32.71
CA ALA A 726 -30.74 8.78 33.51
C ALA A 726 -30.96 7.44 34.22
N GLY A 727 -30.47 6.35 33.63
CA GLY A 727 -30.38 5.03 34.25
C GLY A 727 -29.09 4.32 33.84
N ILE A 728 -28.56 3.45 34.69
CA ILE A 728 -27.40 2.60 34.39
C ILE A 728 -27.80 1.15 34.67
N SER A 729 -27.49 0.26 33.73
CA SER A 729 -27.73 -1.18 33.84
C SER A 729 -26.49 -1.95 33.42
N GLY A 730 -26.10 -2.97 34.18
CA GLY A 730 -24.86 -3.71 33.93
C GLY A 730 -23.62 -3.01 34.49
N ALA A 731 -22.44 -3.48 34.08
CA ALA A 731 -21.13 -2.96 34.45
C ALA A 731 -20.10 -3.39 33.41
N PHE A 732 -19.01 -2.63 33.27
CA PHE A 732 -17.88 -3.05 32.43
C PHE A 732 -17.29 -4.36 32.97
N THR A 733 -17.06 -5.31 32.07
CA THR A 733 -16.43 -6.59 32.42
C THR A 733 -14.92 -6.42 32.61
N THR A 734 -14.32 -5.50 31.86
CA THR A 734 -12.90 -5.19 31.90
C THR A 734 -12.71 -3.68 32.00
N ILE A 735 -11.79 -3.27 32.87
CA ILE A 735 -11.28 -1.89 32.92
C ILE A 735 -9.84 -1.97 32.45
N SER A 736 -9.54 -1.28 31.36
CA SER A 736 -8.21 -1.19 30.78
C SER A 736 -7.65 0.21 31.06
N SER A 737 -6.56 0.24 31.83
CA SER A 737 -5.83 1.47 32.14
C SER A 737 -4.35 1.31 31.84
N PRO A 738 -3.64 2.41 31.57
CA PRO A 738 -2.18 2.41 31.60
C PRO A 738 -1.65 1.98 32.96
N ALA A 739 -0.46 1.39 32.98
CA ALA A 739 0.22 0.90 34.18
C ALA A 739 0.37 1.95 35.29
N VAL A 740 0.50 3.22 34.91
CA VAL A 740 0.69 4.34 35.83
C VAL A 740 -0.57 4.71 36.61
N PHE A 741 -1.74 4.12 36.31
CA PHE A 741 -2.99 4.42 37.02
C PHE A 741 -3.64 3.18 37.60
N ASP A 742 -3.88 3.22 38.91
CA ASP A 742 -4.94 2.44 39.53
C ASP A 742 -6.25 3.20 39.39
N ILE A 743 -7.31 2.50 38.96
CA ILE A 743 -8.60 3.10 38.65
C ILE A 743 -9.68 2.48 39.51
N ASP A 744 -10.36 3.33 40.29
CA ASP A 744 -11.55 2.97 41.06
C ASP A 744 -12.78 3.64 40.43
N ILE A 745 -13.77 2.85 39.98
CA ILE A 745 -15.04 3.38 39.47
C ILE A 745 -15.99 3.63 40.64
N SER A 746 -16.60 4.81 40.68
CA SER A 746 -17.55 5.22 41.71
C SER A 746 -18.85 5.79 41.14
N ASP A 747 -19.95 5.54 41.84
CA ASP A 747 -21.24 6.17 41.56
C ASP A 747 -21.23 7.60 42.12
N ASN A 748 -21.69 8.56 41.32
CA ASN A 748 -21.92 9.93 41.76
C ASN A 748 -23.38 10.36 41.54
N ALA A 749 -23.75 11.56 41.96
CA ALA A 749 -25.14 12.03 41.90
C ALA A 749 -25.70 12.18 40.46
N LEU A 750 -24.85 12.09 39.43
CA LEU A 750 -25.15 12.37 38.02
C LEU A 750 -24.85 11.18 37.06
N GLY A 751 -24.18 10.12 37.53
CA GLY A 751 -23.78 8.96 36.74
C GLY A 751 -22.56 8.23 37.32
N LEU A 752 -21.63 7.78 36.46
CA LEU A 752 -20.36 7.14 36.87
C LEU A 752 -19.19 8.11 36.77
N GLY A 753 -18.31 8.05 37.77
CA GLY A 753 -16.98 8.63 37.74
C GLY A 753 -15.90 7.59 37.95
N PHE A 754 -14.65 8.01 37.77
CA PHE A 754 -13.50 7.25 38.20
C PHE A 754 -12.55 8.13 39.00
N ASP A 755 -11.88 7.51 39.97
CA ASP A 755 -10.77 8.07 40.70
C ASP A 755 -9.48 7.47 40.11
N LEU A 756 -8.61 8.34 39.60
CA LEU A 756 -7.26 7.98 39.15
C LEU A 756 -6.32 8.14 40.33
N ASN A 757 -5.63 7.07 40.69
CA ASN A 757 -4.49 7.11 41.60
C ASN A 757 -3.23 6.83 40.80
N ARG A 758 -2.33 7.82 40.74
CA ARG A 758 -1.12 7.70 39.94
C ARG A 758 -0.07 6.90 40.70
N ASN A 759 0.30 5.76 40.16
CA ASN A 759 1.46 4.99 40.59
C ASN A 759 2.74 5.68 40.16
N SER A 760 3.72 5.71 41.06
CA SER A 760 5.09 6.13 40.74
C SER A 760 5.72 5.15 39.75
N TYR A 761 6.53 5.61 38.81
CA TYR A 761 7.36 4.72 37.99
C TYR A 761 8.21 3.80 38.86
N THR A 762 8.70 4.33 39.99
CA THR A 762 9.51 3.60 40.98
C THR A 762 8.80 2.36 41.53
N SER A 763 7.48 2.41 41.73
CA SER A 763 6.69 1.26 42.21
C SER A 763 6.37 0.25 41.11
N LEU A 764 6.53 0.62 39.83
CA LEU A 764 6.12 -0.19 38.68
C LEU A 764 7.28 -0.92 38.01
N VAL A 765 8.52 -0.49 38.22
CA VAL A 765 9.69 -1.17 37.66
C VAL A 765 9.88 -2.56 38.29
N SER A 766 10.05 -3.59 37.45
CA SER A 766 10.26 -4.96 37.95
C SER A 766 11.71 -5.22 38.40
N ASN A 767 12.66 -4.47 37.84
CA ASN A 767 14.08 -4.55 38.18
C ASN A 767 14.44 -3.50 39.25
N PRO A 768 14.83 -3.90 40.48
CA PRO A 768 15.17 -2.96 41.54
C PRO A 768 16.28 -1.98 41.19
N ALA A 769 17.16 -2.30 40.23
CA ALA A 769 18.22 -1.40 39.80
C ALA A 769 17.70 -0.17 39.03
N HIS A 770 16.49 -0.22 38.48
CA HIS A 770 15.89 0.90 37.77
C HIS A 770 15.17 1.88 38.72
N ALA A 771 15.01 1.54 40.01
CA ALA A 771 14.22 2.31 40.97
C ALA A 771 14.70 3.76 41.10
N ASP A 772 16.00 4.00 41.26
CA ASP A 772 16.55 5.36 41.44
C ASP A 772 16.39 6.21 40.17
N MET A 773 16.49 5.60 38.99
CA MET A 773 16.24 6.28 37.71
C MET A 773 14.75 6.62 37.57
N ALA A 774 13.88 5.67 37.90
CA ALA A 774 12.45 5.86 37.87
C ALA A 774 11.99 6.96 38.84
N ASP A 775 12.60 7.06 40.02
CA ASP A 775 12.34 8.13 41.01
C ASP A 775 12.68 9.52 40.45
N ILE A 776 13.73 9.64 39.64
CA ILE A 776 14.05 10.89 38.96
C ILE A 776 13.01 11.24 37.91
N LEU A 777 12.53 10.25 37.15
CA LEU A 777 11.44 10.47 36.19
C LEU A 777 10.15 10.88 36.92
N ASP A 778 9.86 10.29 38.08
CA ASP A 778 8.73 10.67 38.95
C ASP A 778 8.85 12.13 39.43
N HIS A 779 10.04 12.57 39.86
CA HIS A 779 10.28 13.97 40.27
C HIS A 779 10.22 14.95 39.09
N THR A 780 10.64 14.51 37.90
CA THR A 780 10.69 15.35 36.69
C THR A 780 9.29 15.52 36.10
N ARG A 781 8.48 14.45 36.10
CA ARG A 781 7.20 14.35 35.40
C ARG A 781 6.26 15.53 35.61
N PRO A 782 5.98 16.02 36.84
CA PRO A 782 5.00 17.09 37.05
C PRO A 782 5.40 18.45 36.45
N SER A 783 6.69 18.64 36.15
CA SER A 783 7.24 19.89 35.62
C SER A 783 7.87 19.72 34.23
N ALA A 784 7.72 18.54 33.63
CA ALA A 784 8.26 18.21 32.32
C ALA A 784 7.69 19.13 31.23
N SER A 785 8.53 19.53 30.28
CA SER A 785 8.12 20.33 29.12
C SER A 785 8.89 19.91 27.87
N ASN A 786 8.36 20.23 26.69
CA ASN A 786 8.98 19.89 25.40
C ASN A 786 9.22 18.37 25.27
N ASP A 787 10.36 17.97 24.69
CA ASP A 787 10.73 16.59 24.38
C ASP A 787 10.55 15.61 25.55
N ILE A 788 10.97 15.99 26.77
CA ILE A 788 10.80 15.10 27.93
C ILE A 788 9.34 14.93 28.34
N ALA A 789 8.48 15.94 28.12
CA ALA A 789 7.05 15.79 28.36
C ALA A 789 6.43 14.80 27.37
N ASP A 790 6.79 14.87 26.09
CA ASP A 790 6.26 13.97 25.06
C ASP A 790 6.66 12.51 25.31
N ILE A 791 7.91 12.26 25.71
CA ILE A 791 8.39 10.92 26.06
C ILE A 791 7.65 10.38 27.28
N LEU A 792 7.51 11.21 28.32
CA LEU A 792 6.82 10.80 29.53
C LEU A 792 5.30 10.64 29.30
N ASN A 793 4.68 11.39 28.37
CA ASN A 793 3.30 11.16 27.94
C ASN A 793 3.16 9.78 27.28
N LEU A 794 4.14 9.38 26.47
CA LEU A 794 4.15 8.05 25.85
C LEU A 794 4.34 6.93 26.88
N LEU A 795 5.16 7.13 27.90
CA LEU A 795 5.29 6.16 29.00
C LEU A 795 3.98 6.05 29.80
N ASP A 796 3.27 7.16 29.99
CA ASP A 796 2.00 7.22 30.72
C ASP A 796 0.85 6.47 30.05
N THR A 797 0.96 6.10 28.76
CA THR A 797 -0.05 5.31 28.05
C THR A 797 0.28 3.82 27.99
N MET A 798 1.47 3.39 28.45
CA MET A 798 1.90 2.00 28.33
C MET A 798 1.27 1.05 29.36
N ASP A 799 1.09 -0.20 28.96
CA ASP A 799 0.84 -1.31 29.89
C ASP A 799 2.11 -1.66 30.69
N MET A 800 1.98 -2.52 31.70
CA MET A 800 3.10 -2.89 32.59
C MET A 800 4.30 -3.46 31.82
N ASN A 801 4.03 -4.27 30.79
CA ASN A 801 5.09 -4.90 30.01
C ASN A 801 5.80 -3.88 29.09
N GLY A 802 5.05 -2.95 28.50
CA GLY A 802 5.57 -1.85 27.70
C GLY A 802 6.46 -0.93 28.54
N LEU A 803 5.97 -0.52 29.71
CA LEU A 803 6.69 0.34 30.64
C LEU A 803 8.00 -0.29 31.11
N ASP A 804 7.98 -1.56 31.54
CA ASP A 804 9.19 -2.25 32.01
C ASP A 804 10.27 -2.36 30.92
N ARG A 805 9.87 -2.65 29.67
CA ARG A 805 10.79 -2.65 28.51
C ARG A 805 11.34 -1.26 28.24
N ALA A 806 10.50 -0.23 28.26
CA ALA A 806 10.92 1.15 28.03
C ALA A 806 11.95 1.60 29.09
N MET A 807 11.71 1.30 30.37
CA MET A 807 12.64 1.58 31.45
C MET A 807 13.99 0.88 31.25
N GLY A 808 13.99 -0.38 30.83
CA GLY A 808 15.22 -1.10 30.50
C GLY A 808 16.01 -0.51 29.32
N ASN A 809 15.34 0.15 28.36
CA ASN A 809 15.99 0.80 27.22
C ASN A 809 16.58 2.18 27.59
N ILE A 810 15.99 2.87 28.55
CA ILE A 810 16.50 4.15 29.06
C ILE A 810 17.73 3.91 29.96
N TYR A 811 17.79 2.77 30.65
CA TYR A 811 18.84 2.48 31.63
C TYR A 811 20.26 2.34 31.02
N PRO A 812 21.32 2.93 31.62
CA PRO A 812 22.70 2.94 31.09
C PRO A 812 23.48 1.63 31.28
N ALA A 813 22.86 0.46 31.07
CA ALA A 813 23.47 -0.84 31.36
C ALA A 813 24.77 -1.11 30.55
N MET A 814 24.86 -0.59 29.33
CA MET A 814 26.03 -0.81 28.46
C MET A 814 27.30 -0.13 28.97
N HIS A 815 27.20 1.03 29.62
CA HIS A 815 28.36 1.68 30.28
C HIS A 815 28.89 0.85 31.45
N GLY A 816 28.02 0.14 32.17
CA GLY A 816 28.42 -0.83 33.19
C GLY A 816 29.14 -2.05 32.61
N ALA A 817 28.70 -2.55 31.46
CA ALA A 817 29.34 -3.66 30.75
C ALA A 817 30.71 -3.29 30.17
N ALA A 818 30.84 -2.08 29.62
CA ALA A 818 32.10 -1.57 29.06
C ALA A 818 33.20 -1.49 30.14
N GLY A 819 32.90 -0.90 31.30
CA GLY A 819 33.86 -0.82 32.41
C GLY A 819 34.35 -2.19 32.91
N TYR A 820 33.49 -3.20 32.93
CA TYR A 820 33.88 -4.59 33.23
C TYR A 820 34.85 -5.13 32.17
N ALA A 821 34.55 -4.92 30.89
CA ALA A 821 35.37 -5.42 29.79
C ALA A 821 36.77 -4.82 29.79
N VAL A 822 36.91 -3.54 30.17
CA VAL A 822 38.21 -2.88 30.33
C VAL A 822 39.03 -3.56 31.44
N LEU A 823 38.50 -3.66 32.67
CA LEU A 823 39.22 -4.32 33.77
C LEU A 823 39.56 -5.78 33.45
N GLY A 824 38.65 -6.50 32.77
CA GLY A 824 38.88 -7.86 32.30
C GLY A 824 40.03 -7.96 31.30
N ASN A 825 40.21 -6.95 30.44
CA ASN A 825 41.32 -6.85 29.50
C ASN A 825 42.66 -6.65 30.23
N ILE A 826 42.73 -5.75 31.22
CA ILE A 826 43.93 -5.54 32.03
C ILE A 826 44.37 -6.86 32.69
N GLN A 827 43.43 -7.57 33.33
CA GLN A 827 43.70 -8.85 33.98
C GLN A 827 44.15 -9.93 32.99
N ARG A 828 43.64 -9.87 31.75
CA ARG A 828 44.03 -10.77 30.67
C ARG A 828 45.46 -10.49 30.20
N ASN A 829 45.83 -9.24 29.98
CA ASN A 829 47.19 -8.87 29.56
C ASN A 829 48.24 -9.22 30.62
N ASN A 830 47.94 -9.02 31.91
CA ASN A 830 48.79 -9.46 33.02
C ASN A 830 49.12 -10.96 32.95
N ARG A 831 48.10 -11.79 32.70
CA ARG A 831 48.28 -13.24 32.57
C ARG A 831 49.01 -13.63 31.28
N HIS A 832 48.77 -12.94 30.16
CA HIS A 832 49.51 -13.19 28.93
C HIS A 832 51.01 -12.92 29.11
N LEU A 833 51.36 -11.83 29.78
CA LEU A 833 52.75 -11.49 30.05
C LEU A 833 53.43 -12.49 30.99
N GLN A 834 52.73 -12.95 32.03
CA GLN A 834 53.21 -14.02 32.91
C GLN A 834 53.43 -15.33 32.16
N ARG A 835 52.54 -15.68 31.22
CA ARG A 835 52.70 -16.88 30.40
C ARG A 835 53.86 -16.79 29.42
N GLN A 836 54.14 -15.60 28.87
CA GLN A 836 55.34 -15.36 28.06
C GLN A 836 56.61 -15.63 28.88
N MET A 837 56.64 -15.15 30.12
CA MET A 837 57.72 -15.44 31.06
C MET A 837 57.79 -16.94 31.42
N ASP A 838 56.67 -17.64 31.55
CA ASP A 838 56.67 -19.09 31.81
C ASP A 838 57.09 -19.95 30.61
N LEU A 839 56.78 -19.49 29.38
CA LEU A 839 57.18 -20.13 28.12
C LEU A 839 58.71 -20.18 27.98
N THR A 840 59.38 -19.11 28.38
CA THR A 840 60.84 -19.02 28.48
C THR A 840 61.42 -20.16 29.32
N ASP A 841 60.84 -20.43 30.49
CA ASP A 841 61.32 -21.47 31.41
C ASP A 841 60.97 -22.88 30.91
N ALA A 842 59.88 -23.04 30.15
CA ALA A 842 59.48 -24.33 29.57
C ALA A 842 60.47 -24.84 28.51
N PHE A 843 61.19 -23.98 27.79
CA PHE A 843 62.22 -24.40 26.82
C PHE A 843 63.60 -24.67 27.46
N ARG A 844 63.81 -24.27 28.73
CA ARG A 844 64.95 -24.76 29.52
C ARG A 844 64.83 -26.25 29.89
N PHE A 845 63.63 -26.82 29.74
CA PHE A 845 63.34 -28.26 29.90
C PHE A 845 63.95 -29.13 28.80
N THR A 846 64.39 -28.55 27.67
CA THR A 846 64.79 -29.32 26.49
C THR A 846 66.27 -29.27 26.11
N ASP A 847 67.10 -28.53 26.84
CA ASP A 847 68.55 -28.42 26.55
C ASP A 847 69.29 -29.71 26.97
N PRO A 848 69.93 -30.46 26.04
CA PRO A 848 70.55 -31.73 26.35
C PRO A 848 72.08 -31.62 26.38
N ASP A 849 72.67 -30.99 27.40
CA ASP A 849 74.04 -31.33 27.84
C ASP A 849 74.39 -30.72 29.21
N PRO A 850 74.60 -31.51 30.27
CA PRO A 850 75.20 -31.01 31.52
C PRO A 850 76.72 -30.81 31.42
N ASP A 851 77.37 -31.28 30.35
CA ASP A 851 78.83 -31.30 30.16
C ASP A 851 79.30 -30.56 28.88
N ALA A 852 78.43 -29.78 28.22
CA ALA A 852 78.87 -28.83 27.19
C ALA A 852 79.62 -27.67 27.86
N ASP A 853 80.81 -27.38 27.33
CA ASP A 853 81.79 -26.39 27.79
C ASP A 853 81.16 -25.10 28.37
N PRO A 854 81.49 -24.70 29.63
CA PRO A 854 81.01 -23.44 30.20
C PRO A 854 81.53 -22.19 29.47
N GLU A 855 82.37 -22.33 28.44
CA GLU A 855 82.78 -21.26 27.52
C GLU A 855 82.00 -21.22 26.18
N SER A 856 80.95 -22.04 26.00
CA SER A 856 80.01 -21.92 24.86
C SER A 856 78.60 -21.48 25.28
N ASP A 857 78.52 -20.55 26.23
CA ASP A 857 77.34 -19.71 26.44
C ASP A 857 77.17 -18.90 25.14
N ASP A 858 76.45 -19.46 24.17
CA ASP A 858 76.11 -18.80 22.91
C ASP A 858 75.33 -17.55 23.31
N GLY A 859 76.01 -16.39 23.32
CA GLY A 859 75.75 -15.20 24.15
C GLY A 859 74.44 -14.45 23.89
N GLN A 860 73.32 -15.17 23.89
CA GLN A 860 72.00 -14.68 23.56
C GLN A 860 71.38 -13.99 24.75
N THR A 861 71.79 -12.75 24.94
CA THR A 861 71.39 -11.92 26.08
C THR A 861 70.11 -11.16 25.81
N TRP A 862 69.61 -11.11 24.57
CA TRP A 862 68.42 -10.37 24.18
C TRP A 862 67.39 -11.27 23.52
N ARG A 863 66.12 -11.02 23.81
CA ARG A 863 65.00 -11.74 23.23
C ARG A 863 63.91 -10.78 22.83
N SER A 864 63.29 -11.04 21.69
CA SER A 864 62.06 -10.38 21.27
C SER A 864 60.96 -11.39 21.12
N TRP A 865 59.74 -11.00 21.44
CA TRP A 865 58.57 -11.86 21.28
C TRP A 865 57.35 -11.07 20.84
N ALA A 866 56.44 -11.79 20.21
CA ALA A 866 55.13 -11.30 19.82
C ALA A 866 54.07 -12.33 20.18
N THR A 867 52.94 -11.86 20.72
CA THR A 867 51.78 -12.67 21.07
C THR A 867 50.54 -12.08 20.43
N ALA A 868 49.91 -12.82 19.53
CA ALA A 868 48.59 -12.50 19.02
C ALA A 868 47.54 -13.20 19.90
N THR A 869 46.51 -12.46 20.33
CA THR A 869 45.47 -12.95 21.25
C THR A 869 44.09 -12.77 20.63
N GLY A 870 43.20 -13.75 20.82
CA GLY A 870 41.80 -13.66 20.42
C GLY A 870 40.89 -14.34 21.44
N SER A 871 39.69 -13.79 21.67
CA SER A 871 38.70 -14.45 22.50
C SER A 871 37.26 -14.12 22.15
N GLU A 872 36.37 -15.06 22.46
CA GLU A 872 34.93 -14.83 22.55
C GLU A 872 34.47 -15.17 23.97
N THR A 873 33.86 -14.19 24.64
CA THR A 873 33.24 -14.36 25.96
C THR A 873 31.73 -14.19 25.84
N ARG A 874 30.97 -15.09 26.47
CA ARG A 874 29.52 -14.95 26.64
C ARG A 874 29.23 -14.66 28.09
N HIS A 875 28.62 -13.51 28.34
CA HIS A 875 28.17 -13.08 29.66
C HIS A 875 26.67 -13.30 29.77
N HIS A 876 26.24 -13.99 30.82
CA HIS A 876 24.83 -14.09 31.19
C HIS A 876 24.41 -12.86 31.99
N SER A 877 23.10 -12.58 32.00
CA SER A 877 22.51 -11.46 32.76
C SER A 877 22.83 -11.59 34.24
N HIS A 878 23.25 -10.48 34.86
CA HIS A 878 23.58 -10.44 36.28
C HIS A 878 23.44 -9.02 36.82
N GLY A 879 22.79 -8.88 37.98
CA GLY A 879 22.43 -7.57 38.52
C GLY A 879 21.59 -6.77 37.52
N ALA A 880 21.93 -5.49 37.34
CA ALA A 880 21.25 -4.57 36.42
C ALA A 880 21.70 -4.67 34.96
N VAL A 881 22.73 -5.49 34.68
CA VAL A 881 23.35 -5.54 33.35
C VAL A 881 22.88 -6.79 32.62
N PRO A 882 22.13 -6.64 31.50
CA PRO A 882 21.71 -7.78 30.69
C PRO A 882 22.90 -8.54 30.11
N GLY A 883 22.66 -9.77 29.64
CA GLY A 883 23.73 -10.56 29.05
C GLY A 883 24.28 -9.93 27.76
N PHE A 884 25.58 -10.07 27.51
CA PHE A 884 26.23 -9.54 26.31
C PHE A 884 27.29 -10.51 25.79
N ARG A 885 27.67 -10.36 24.53
CA ARG A 885 28.78 -11.09 23.92
C ARG A 885 29.96 -10.14 23.73
N GLU A 886 31.13 -10.55 24.19
CA GLU A 886 32.38 -9.81 24.04
C GLU A 886 33.29 -10.56 23.07
N LYS A 887 33.78 -9.88 22.03
CA LYS A 887 34.84 -10.37 21.16
C LYS A 887 36.07 -9.50 21.35
N THR A 888 37.21 -10.11 21.61
CA THR A 888 38.48 -9.40 21.82
C THR A 888 39.52 -9.89 20.83
N GLY A 889 40.22 -8.97 20.20
CA GLY A 889 41.44 -9.23 19.45
C GLY A 889 42.58 -8.36 19.99
N GLY A 890 43.81 -8.84 19.94
CA GLY A 890 44.94 -8.06 20.42
C GLY A 890 46.29 -8.56 19.96
N LEU A 891 47.28 -7.68 20.04
CA LEU A 891 48.68 -7.95 19.75
C LEU A 891 49.53 -7.39 20.89
N MET A 892 50.40 -8.22 21.43
CA MET A 892 51.40 -7.81 22.41
C MET A 892 52.79 -8.07 21.85
N VAL A 893 53.66 -7.08 21.90
CA VAL A 893 55.05 -7.18 21.47
C VAL A 893 55.98 -6.76 22.60
N GLY A 894 57.07 -7.48 22.78
CA GLY A 894 58.00 -7.20 23.85
C GLY A 894 59.43 -7.58 23.52
N ALA A 895 60.34 -7.02 24.31
CA ALA A 895 61.74 -7.40 24.30
C ALA A 895 62.25 -7.45 25.74
N ASP A 896 63.12 -8.41 26.00
CA ASP A 896 63.76 -8.58 27.30
C ASP A 896 65.25 -8.92 27.17
N HIS A 897 65.97 -8.58 28.24
CA HIS A 897 67.38 -8.80 28.40
C HIS A 897 67.62 -9.74 29.58
N LYS A 898 68.53 -10.70 29.39
CA LYS A 898 68.94 -11.70 30.37
C LYS A 898 70.37 -11.39 30.85
N PRO A 899 70.55 -10.48 31.85
CA PRO A 899 71.87 -10.10 32.34
C PRO A 899 72.59 -11.21 33.13
N THR A 900 71.86 -12.21 33.65
CA THR A 900 72.41 -13.42 34.27
C THR A 900 71.50 -14.61 34.00
N ASP A 901 71.96 -15.83 34.24
CA ASP A 901 71.12 -17.04 34.05
C ASP A 901 69.84 -17.09 34.87
N LYS A 902 69.80 -16.31 35.95
CA LYS A 902 68.71 -16.28 36.91
C LYS A 902 67.81 -15.06 36.80
N LYS A 903 68.14 -14.05 35.97
CA LYS A 903 67.41 -12.77 35.94
C LYS A 903 67.13 -12.32 34.53
N THR A 904 65.90 -11.86 34.31
CA THR A 904 65.42 -11.28 33.05
C THR A 904 64.69 -9.97 33.36
N PHE A 905 64.90 -8.95 32.53
CA PHE A 905 64.18 -7.68 32.59
C PHE A 905 63.70 -7.29 31.20
N GLY A 906 62.45 -6.88 31.08
CA GLY A 906 61.89 -6.55 29.78
C GLY A 906 60.80 -5.48 29.80
N GLY A 907 60.50 -5.00 28.60
CA GLY A 907 59.39 -4.10 28.33
C GLY A 907 58.47 -4.70 27.27
N ALA A 908 57.19 -4.36 27.32
CA ALA A 908 56.22 -4.78 26.32
C ALA A 908 55.15 -3.70 26.09
N ILE A 909 54.54 -3.73 24.91
CA ILE A 909 53.39 -2.91 24.54
C ILE A 909 52.28 -3.86 24.08
N ALA A 910 51.05 -3.63 24.54
CA ALA A 910 49.86 -4.34 24.13
C ALA A 910 48.87 -3.36 23.50
N VAL A 911 48.32 -3.77 22.35
CA VAL A 911 47.17 -3.12 21.71
C VAL A 911 46.04 -4.13 21.62
N SER A 912 44.83 -3.73 21.99
CA SER A 912 43.67 -4.61 21.92
C SER A 912 42.40 -3.86 21.56
N TYR A 913 41.54 -4.56 20.82
CA TYR A 913 40.23 -4.11 20.39
C TYR A 913 39.17 -5.06 20.94
N GLN A 914 38.13 -4.52 21.58
CA GLN A 914 36.98 -5.28 22.07
C GLN A 914 35.70 -4.74 21.44
N ASN A 915 34.83 -5.65 21.00
CA ASN A 915 33.46 -5.33 20.59
C ASN A 915 32.47 -6.06 21.50
N LEU A 916 31.56 -5.31 22.10
CA LEU A 916 30.51 -5.76 23.01
C LEU A 916 29.17 -5.61 22.32
N ASP A 917 28.42 -6.70 22.25
CA ASP A 917 27.07 -6.77 21.66
C ASP A 917 26.06 -7.19 22.74
N GLY A 918 25.17 -6.26 23.12
CA GLY A 918 24.18 -6.43 24.18
C GLY A 918 22.96 -7.22 23.73
N LYS A 919 22.50 -8.19 24.54
CA LYS A 919 21.24 -8.90 24.25
C LYS A 919 20.03 -8.00 24.47
N MET A 920 18.90 -8.34 23.84
CA MET A 920 17.67 -7.53 23.83
C MET A 920 17.88 -6.15 23.20
N ASN A 921 18.87 -6.02 22.31
CA ASN A 921 19.21 -4.81 21.56
C ASN A 921 19.43 -3.57 22.44
N ILE A 922 19.95 -3.74 23.65
CA ILE A 922 20.20 -2.63 24.60
C ILE A 922 21.34 -1.71 24.16
N GLY A 923 22.10 -2.08 23.13
CA GLY A 923 23.22 -1.30 22.61
C GLY A 923 24.47 -2.12 22.31
N GLN A 924 25.52 -1.42 21.91
CA GLN A 924 26.84 -1.96 21.59
C GLN A 924 27.94 -1.07 22.15
N SER A 925 29.14 -1.60 22.34
CA SER A 925 30.30 -0.79 22.75
C SER A 925 31.58 -1.31 22.11
N THR A 926 32.42 -0.38 21.65
CA THR A 926 33.76 -0.65 21.14
C THR A 926 34.79 -0.06 22.08
N ILE A 927 35.83 -0.84 22.39
CA ILE A 927 36.86 -0.46 23.35
C ILE A 927 38.22 -0.71 22.72
N GLU A 928 39.05 0.33 22.67
CA GLU A 928 40.43 0.27 22.22
C GLU A 928 41.37 0.53 23.38
N SER A 929 42.33 -0.37 23.62
CA SER A 929 43.26 -0.26 24.74
C SER A 929 44.71 -0.28 24.28
N TYR A 930 45.51 0.63 24.83
CA TYR A 930 46.93 0.81 24.58
C TYR A 930 47.68 0.75 25.92
N GLN A 931 48.43 -0.32 26.17
CA GLN A 931 49.11 -0.55 27.45
C GLN A 931 50.61 -0.78 27.27
N GLY A 932 51.42 -0.17 28.15
CA GLY A 932 52.84 -0.42 28.28
C GLY A 932 53.16 -1.15 29.58
N PHE A 933 54.11 -2.08 29.53
CA PHE A 933 54.53 -2.90 30.67
C PHE A 933 56.04 -2.88 30.85
N LEU A 934 56.46 -2.90 32.12
CA LEU A 934 57.80 -3.28 32.56
C LEU A 934 57.69 -4.54 33.40
N TYR A 935 58.53 -5.53 33.12
CA TYR A 935 58.49 -6.81 33.84
C TYR A 935 59.89 -7.32 34.15
N SER A 936 59.94 -8.18 35.16
CA SER A 936 61.14 -8.91 35.54
C SER A 936 60.82 -10.34 35.92
N GLN A 937 61.77 -11.23 35.67
CA GLN A 937 61.69 -12.62 36.06
C GLN A 937 62.97 -13.00 36.80
N TRP A 938 62.79 -13.67 37.94
CA TRP A 938 63.84 -14.39 38.63
C TRP A 938 63.55 -15.89 38.55
N THR A 939 64.55 -16.69 38.17
CA THR A 939 64.36 -18.14 37.99
C THR A 939 65.62 -18.89 38.44
N GLU A 940 65.44 -19.96 39.21
CA GLU A 940 66.49 -20.89 39.63
C GLU A 940 66.11 -22.30 39.17
N THR A 941 65.86 -22.41 37.87
CA THR A 941 65.42 -23.65 37.23
C THR A 941 66.57 -24.35 36.51
N GLN A 942 66.73 -25.66 36.75
CA GLN A 942 67.60 -26.56 35.98
C GLN A 942 66.73 -27.65 35.35
N GLU A 943 66.80 -27.82 34.03
CA GLU A 943 65.89 -28.71 33.27
C GLU A 943 64.41 -28.50 33.65
N GLY A 944 63.99 -27.25 33.83
CA GLY A 944 62.63 -26.88 34.25
C GLY A 944 62.28 -27.14 35.72
N GLN A 945 63.13 -27.80 36.50
CA GLN A 945 62.95 -28.01 37.95
C GLN A 945 63.52 -26.84 38.75
N GLY A 946 62.73 -26.27 39.66
CA GLY A 946 63.17 -25.16 40.52
C GLY A 946 62.13 -24.06 40.68
N ALA A 947 62.48 -23.04 41.46
CA ALA A 947 61.60 -21.92 41.77
C ALA A 947 61.72 -20.80 40.72
N TYR A 948 60.61 -20.13 40.45
CA TYR A 948 60.59 -18.90 39.66
C TYR A 948 59.65 -17.86 40.28
N VAL A 949 59.95 -16.59 40.03
CA VAL A 949 59.16 -15.43 40.43
C VAL A 949 59.11 -14.46 39.26
N ASN A 950 57.89 -14.14 38.84
CA ASN A 950 57.59 -13.18 37.79
C ASN A 950 56.98 -11.93 38.44
N THR A 951 57.39 -10.73 38.04
CA THR A 951 56.79 -9.48 38.49
C THR A 951 56.65 -8.52 37.34
N GLY A 952 55.66 -7.63 37.41
CA GLY A 952 55.56 -6.55 36.45
C GLY A 952 54.53 -5.51 36.83
N LEU A 953 54.69 -4.35 36.21
CA LEU A 953 53.80 -3.21 36.33
C LEU A 953 53.49 -2.66 34.95
N GLY A 954 52.27 -2.15 34.78
CA GLY A 954 51.81 -1.59 33.53
C GLY A 954 50.95 -0.35 33.72
N ALA A 955 50.90 0.48 32.68
CA ALA A 955 50.03 1.64 32.59
C ALA A 955 49.53 1.78 31.16
N GLY A 956 48.33 2.33 30.97
CA GLY A 956 47.76 2.48 29.64
C GLY A 956 46.58 3.44 29.57
N ILE A 957 46.14 3.71 28.34
CA ILE A 957 44.98 4.53 28.01
C ILE A 957 44.00 3.65 27.24
N VAL A 958 42.71 3.90 27.43
CA VAL A 958 41.60 3.20 26.79
C VAL A 958 40.64 4.22 26.21
N GLU A 959 40.21 4.01 24.98
CA GLU A 959 39.12 4.73 24.31
C GLU A 959 37.89 3.84 24.31
N ILE A 960 36.74 4.39 24.69
CA ILE A 960 35.47 3.68 24.87
C ILE A 960 34.38 4.42 24.11
N ASP A 961 33.84 3.77 23.09
CA ASP A 961 32.64 4.21 22.39
C ASP A 961 31.47 3.32 22.79
N THR A 962 30.32 3.91 23.08
CA THR A 962 29.11 3.16 23.46
C THR A 962 27.86 3.75 22.83
N ASP A 963 27.07 2.88 22.21
CA ASP A 963 25.74 3.18 21.71
C ASP A 963 24.69 2.53 22.63
N ARG A 964 23.72 3.30 23.10
CA ARG A 964 22.54 2.86 23.86
C ARG A 964 21.28 3.11 23.05
N THR A 965 20.55 2.05 22.72
CA THR A 965 19.37 2.14 21.84
C THR A 965 18.06 2.24 22.64
N ILE A 966 17.25 3.25 22.32
CA ILE A 966 15.95 3.53 22.94
C ILE A 966 14.83 3.20 21.93
N HIS A 967 14.39 1.94 21.90
CA HIS A 967 13.56 1.40 20.80
C HIS A 967 12.20 2.09 20.67
N PHE A 968 11.51 2.35 21.78
CA PHE A 968 10.17 2.94 21.76
C PHE A 968 10.14 4.40 21.27
N LEU A 969 11.30 5.06 21.22
CA LEU A 969 11.47 6.41 20.67
C LEU A 969 12.17 6.41 19.30
N ASN A 970 12.68 5.25 18.86
CA ASN A 970 13.57 5.14 17.70
C ASN A 970 14.76 6.12 17.79
N ARG A 971 15.42 6.19 18.96
CA ARG A 971 16.60 7.03 19.22
C ARG A 971 17.80 6.22 19.68
N THR A 972 19.01 6.77 19.50
CA THR A 972 20.26 6.17 19.97
C THR A 972 21.10 7.22 20.68
N ALA A 973 21.43 6.97 21.95
CA ALA A 973 22.39 7.75 22.72
C ALA A 973 23.79 7.20 22.46
N THR A 974 24.75 8.06 22.16
CA THR A 974 26.13 7.69 21.82
C THR A 974 27.11 8.40 22.74
N SER A 975 28.19 7.75 23.17
CA SER A 975 29.29 8.38 23.89
C SER A 975 30.65 7.95 23.32
N ASP A 976 31.62 8.85 23.44
CA ASP A 976 33.05 8.66 23.19
C ASP A 976 33.77 9.24 24.42
N HIS A 977 34.55 8.41 25.11
CA HIS A 977 35.27 8.83 26.32
C HIS A 977 36.51 7.97 26.59
N THR A 978 37.36 8.48 27.50
CA THR A 978 38.65 7.87 27.81
C THR A 978 38.74 7.33 29.24
N ALA A 979 39.59 6.31 29.42
CA ALA A 979 39.98 5.80 30.71
C ALA A 979 41.50 5.57 30.83
N GLN A 980 42.04 5.79 32.02
CA GLN A 980 43.42 5.52 32.39
C GLN A 980 43.49 4.22 33.18
N THR A 981 44.46 3.37 32.86
CA THR A 981 44.60 2.04 33.47
C THR A 981 45.97 1.86 34.11
N GLY A 982 46.01 1.07 35.18
CA GLY A 982 47.25 0.61 35.80
C GLY A 982 47.16 -0.85 36.22
N ALA A 983 48.31 -1.52 36.18
CA ALA A 983 48.42 -2.94 36.43
C ALA A 983 49.64 -3.25 37.29
N LEU A 984 49.50 -4.21 38.21
CA LEU A 984 50.60 -4.77 39.00
C LEU A 984 50.36 -6.27 39.10
N PHE A 985 51.37 -7.08 38.81
CA PHE A 985 51.27 -8.53 39.00
C PHE A 985 52.54 -9.13 39.61
N MET A 986 52.33 -10.23 40.33
CA MET A 986 53.37 -11.08 40.87
C MET A 986 52.95 -12.54 40.75
N GLY A 987 53.74 -13.35 40.04
CA GLY A 987 53.56 -14.79 39.91
C GLY A 987 54.72 -15.54 40.55
N THR A 988 54.47 -16.68 41.18
CA THR A 988 55.49 -17.55 41.74
C THR A 988 55.13 -19.01 41.54
N GLY A 989 56.12 -19.86 41.34
CA GLY A 989 55.87 -21.29 41.17
C GLY A 989 57.11 -22.13 41.37
N TYR A 990 56.90 -23.45 41.37
CA TYR A 990 57.97 -24.42 41.50
C TYR A 990 57.77 -25.59 40.54
N GLY A 991 58.76 -25.88 39.69
CA GLY A 991 58.72 -27.03 38.80
C GLY A 991 59.21 -28.30 39.48
N PHE A 992 58.41 -29.37 39.40
CA PHE A 992 58.77 -30.73 39.81
C PHE A 992 58.93 -31.60 38.56
N LYS A 993 60.11 -32.20 38.39
CA LYS A 993 60.36 -33.17 37.33
C LYS A 993 60.09 -34.59 37.85
N TYR A 994 59.24 -35.34 37.15
CA TYR A 994 58.96 -36.74 37.44
C TYR A 994 58.95 -37.54 36.12
N ALA A 995 60.02 -38.31 35.88
CA ALA A 995 60.31 -38.93 34.58
C ALA A 995 60.30 -37.88 33.45
N ASP A 996 59.53 -38.11 32.38
CA ASP A 996 59.39 -37.18 31.25
C ASP A 996 58.40 -36.04 31.51
N TRP A 997 57.76 -36.00 32.69
CA TRP A 997 56.74 -35.02 33.04
C TRP A 997 57.31 -33.88 33.88
N LEU A 998 56.89 -32.67 33.54
CA LEU A 998 57.10 -31.46 34.32
C LEU A 998 55.77 -31.02 34.92
N VAL A 999 55.70 -31.01 36.25
CA VAL A 999 54.53 -30.57 37.02
C VAL A 999 54.86 -29.23 37.66
N ARG A 1000 54.12 -28.16 37.32
CA ARG A 1000 54.34 -26.80 37.81
C ARG A 1000 53.09 -26.28 38.52
N PRO A 1001 52.96 -26.44 39.84
CA PRO A 1001 52.07 -25.62 40.63
C PRO A 1001 52.54 -24.16 40.63
N GLY A 1002 51.60 -23.24 40.53
CA GLY A 1002 51.85 -21.80 40.52
C GLY A 1002 50.79 -21.03 41.31
N PHE A 1003 51.19 -19.85 41.77
CA PHE A 1003 50.35 -18.88 42.44
C PHE A 1003 50.63 -17.49 41.90
N ASP A 1004 49.59 -16.79 41.44
CA ASP A 1004 49.68 -15.43 40.93
C ASP A 1004 48.77 -14.49 41.70
N MET A 1005 49.21 -13.25 41.87
CA MET A 1005 48.41 -12.12 42.32
C MET A 1005 48.45 -11.01 41.29
N ASN A 1006 47.27 -10.53 40.88
CA ASN A 1006 47.10 -9.54 39.82
C ASN A 1006 46.18 -8.43 40.28
N TYR A 1007 46.70 -7.22 40.35
CA TYR A 1007 45.97 -6.01 40.66
C TYR A 1007 45.79 -5.18 39.39
N ALA A 1008 44.56 -4.72 39.17
CA ALA A 1008 44.17 -3.83 38.09
C ALA A 1008 43.40 -2.64 38.67
N PHE A 1009 43.67 -1.46 38.13
CA PHE A 1009 42.98 -0.22 38.44
C PHE A 1009 42.60 0.48 37.14
N MET A 1010 41.43 1.12 37.14
CA MET A 1010 40.93 1.93 36.04
C MET A 1010 40.32 3.22 36.60
N HIS A 1011 40.66 4.37 36.01
CA HIS A 1011 39.97 5.64 36.19
C HIS A 1011 39.34 6.05 34.86
N GLU A 1012 38.04 6.18 34.84
CA GLU A 1012 37.24 6.55 33.66
C GLU A 1012 36.77 7.99 33.82
N ASP A 1013 37.01 8.81 32.80
CA ASP A 1013 36.68 10.23 32.81
C ASP A 1013 35.16 10.44 32.78
N SER A 1014 34.69 11.59 33.26
CA SER A 1014 33.27 11.97 33.10
C SER A 1014 32.95 12.26 31.64
N PHE A 1015 31.76 11.92 31.19
CA PHE A 1015 31.32 12.16 29.81
C PHE A 1015 29.83 12.48 29.72
N THR A 1016 29.42 12.98 28.56
CA THR A 1016 28.03 13.27 28.21
C THR A 1016 27.69 12.51 26.93
N GLU A 1017 26.58 11.79 26.92
CA GLU A 1017 26.07 11.14 25.71
C GLU A 1017 25.61 12.20 24.68
N SER A 1018 25.32 11.79 23.45
CA SER A 1018 24.72 12.63 22.42
C SER A 1018 23.77 11.84 21.53
N GLY A 1019 22.84 12.50 20.84
CA GLY A 1019 21.94 11.88 19.84
C GLY A 1019 20.58 11.38 20.36
N ALA A 1020 20.30 11.50 21.67
CA ALA A 1020 19.04 11.07 22.28
C ALA A 1020 18.20 12.21 22.89
N ASP A 1021 18.54 13.47 22.61
CA ASP A 1021 17.87 14.67 23.14
C ASP A 1021 17.69 14.60 24.66
N SER A 1022 16.46 14.71 25.18
CA SER A 1022 16.21 14.72 26.64
C SER A 1022 16.51 13.39 27.35
N MET A 1023 16.75 12.31 26.59
CA MET A 1023 17.20 11.01 27.12
C MET A 1023 18.73 10.88 27.15
N THR A 1024 19.47 11.94 26.84
CA THR A 1024 20.92 12.04 26.96
C THR A 1024 21.35 12.00 28.43
N LEU A 1025 22.38 11.22 28.76
CA LEU A 1025 22.92 11.13 30.11
C LEU A 1025 24.26 11.85 30.26
N ASP A 1026 24.46 12.58 31.35
CA ASP A 1026 25.80 12.91 31.85
C ASP A 1026 26.21 11.86 32.88
N VAL A 1027 27.40 11.29 32.69
CA VAL A 1027 27.97 10.23 33.53
C VAL A 1027 29.20 10.78 34.25
N ASP A 1028 29.19 10.69 35.59
CA ASP A 1028 30.30 11.15 36.42
C ASP A 1028 31.51 10.22 36.30
N SER A 1029 32.72 10.78 36.48
CA SER A 1029 33.96 10.01 36.49
C SER A 1029 33.95 8.93 37.58
N ARG A 1030 34.53 7.75 37.31
CA ARG A 1030 34.61 6.65 38.29
C ARG A 1030 35.99 6.02 38.35
N THR A 1031 36.28 5.38 39.47
CA THR A 1031 37.51 4.60 39.67
C THR A 1031 37.15 3.23 40.18
N SER A 1032 37.61 2.20 39.46
CA SER A 1032 37.32 0.79 39.74
C SER A 1032 38.59 -0.02 39.90
N TYR A 1033 38.50 -1.09 40.69
CA TYR A 1033 39.63 -1.92 41.08
C TYR A 1033 39.28 -3.41 40.89
N SER A 1034 40.30 -4.22 40.60
CA SER A 1034 40.19 -5.68 40.59
C SER A 1034 41.47 -6.27 41.17
N LEU A 1035 41.32 -7.28 42.04
CA LEU A 1035 42.42 -8.01 42.65
C LEU A 1035 42.15 -9.49 42.52
N GLN A 1036 42.92 -10.17 41.66
CA GLN A 1036 42.74 -11.58 41.36
C GLN A 1036 43.90 -12.40 41.90
N SER A 1037 43.61 -13.43 42.69
CA SER A 1037 44.55 -14.53 42.87
C SER A 1037 44.26 -15.65 41.87
N HIS A 1038 45.31 -16.34 41.46
CA HIS A 1038 45.21 -17.52 40.61
C HIS A 1038 46.07 -18.63 41.21
N ILE A 1039 45.46 -19.79 41.44
CA ILE A 1039 46.17 -21.02 41.83
C ILE A 1039 46.06 -21.98 40.66
N GLY A 1040 47.19 -22.35 40.07
CA GLY A 1040 47.25 -23.15 38.86
C GLY A 1040 48.15 -24.38 39.00
N LEU A 1041 47.89 -25.38 38.17
CA LEU A 1041 48.74 -26.53 37.95
C LEU A 1041 48.93 -26.75 36.44
N ASN A 1042 50.18 -26.71 36.00
CA ASN A 1042 50.55 -27.02 34.61
C ASN A 1042 51.25 -28.38 34.57
N LEU A 1043 50.87 -29.22 33.62
CA LEU A 1043 51.46 -30.53 33.36
C LEU A 1043 51.98 -30.56 31.93
N SER A 1044 53.28 -30.68 31.74
CA SER A 1044 53.93 -30.70 30.43
C SER A 1044 54.79 -31.94 30.22
N ARG A 1045 54.93 -32.38 28.96
CA ARG A 1045 55.79 -33.49 28.56
C ARG A 1045 56.55 -33.16 27.28
N LYS A 1046 57.84 -33.50 27.21
CA LYS A 1046 58.64 -33.37 25.99
C LYS A 1046 58.40 -34.57 25.08
N LEU A 1047 58.14 -34.32 23.81
CA LEU A 1047 58.07 -35.30 22.73
C LEU A 1047 59.13 -34.93 21.68
N THR A 1048 60.03 -35.86 21.37
CA THR A 1048 61.11 -35.66 20.40
C THR A 1048 60.79 -36.41 19.11
N PHE A 1049 60.88 -35.71 17.98
CA PHE A 1049 60.70 -36.26 16.62
C PHE A 1049 61.96 -36.00 15.78
N GLU A 1050 62.13 -36.71 14.66
CA GLU A 1050 63.25 -36.48 13.74
C GLU A 1050 63.29 -35.06 13.16
N THR A 1051 62.13 -34.38 13.10
CA THR A 1051 61.97 -33.04 12.52
C THR A 1051 61.87 -31.92 13.56
N GLY A 1052 61.95 -32.20 14.87
CA GLY A 1052 61.88 -31.17 15.91
C GLY A 1052 61.36 -31.65 17.27
N GLU A 1053 61.21 -30.70 18.21
CA GLU A 1053 60.72 -30.96 19.58
C GLU A 1053 59.33 -30.35 19.79
N LEU A 1054 58.45 -31.10 20.46
CA LEU A 1054 57.10 -30.67 20.79
C LEU A 1054 56.84 -30.84 22.29
N ILE A 1055 56.26 -29.84 22.93
CA ILE A 1055 55.92 -29.85 24.35
C ILE A 1055 54.42 -29.58 24.49
N PRO A 1056 53.57 -30.63 24.49
CA PRO A 1056 52.21 -30.50 24.97
C PRO A 1056 52.17 -30.12 26.46
N GLU A 1057 51.27 -29.21 26.80
CA GLU A 1057 50.98 -28.79 28.18
C GLU A 1057 49.47 -28.80 28.42
N PHE A 1058 49.05 -29.38 29.54
CA PHE A 1058 47.69 -29.27 30.07
C PHE A 1058 47.70 -28.38 31.31
N ARG A 1059 46.66 -27.58 31.49
CA ARG A 1059 46.54 -26.61 32.57
C ARG A 1059 45.18 -26.68 33.23
N ILE A 1060 45.17 -26.61 34.55
CA ILE A 1060 43.97 -26.36 35.34
C ILE A 1060 44.26 -25.25 36.33
N GLY A 1061 43.31 -24.35 36.53
CA GLY A 1061 43.47 -23.23 37.45
C GLY A 1061 42.16 -22.77 38.07
N TRP A 1062 42.28 -22.14 39.23
CA TRP A 1062 41.21 -21.46 39.93
C TRP A 1062 41.60 -20.01 40.16
N ILE A 1063 40.69 -19.10 39.80
CA ILE A 1063 40.85 -17.66 39.95
C ILE A 1063 39.84 -17.18 40.98
N HIS A 1064 40.30 -16.36 41.91
CA HIS A 1064 39.48 -15.70 42.92
C HIS A 1064 39.60 -14.18 42.81
N GLU A 1065 38.47 -13.50 42.64
CA GLU A 1065 38.37 -12.04 42.63
C GLU A 1065 38.00 -11.54 44.04
N PHE A 1066 38.85 -10.68 44.60
CA PHE A 1066 38.67 -10.12 45.94
C PHE A 1066 37.81 -8.85 45.94
N PHE A 1067 37.70 -8.16 44.80
CA PHE A 1067 36.86 -6.97 44.60
C PHE A 1067 35.83 -7.23 43.49
N PRO A 1068 34.85 -8.12 43.72
CA PRO A 1068 33.90 -8.52 42.69
C PRO A 1068 32.94 -7.38 42.29
N ASP A 1069 32.67 -6.44 43.19
CA ASP A 1069 31.71 -5.36 42.96
C ASP A 1069 32.48 -4.11 42.49
N PRO A 1070 32.46 -3.76 41.19
CA PRO A 1070 33.06 -2.51 40.74
C PRO A 1070 32.29 -1.32 41.32
N LYS A 1071 32.95 -0.16 41.38
CA LYS A 1071 32.28 1.05 41.85
C LYS A 1071 31.12 1.39 40.89
N ASN A 1072 29.93 1.53 41.45
CA ASN A 1072 28.79 2.11 40.76
C ASN A 1072 29.12 3.52 40.23
N PHE A 1073 28.33 3.98 39.27
CA PHE A 1073 28.54 5.27 38.63
C PHE A 1073 27.28 6.12 38.72
N ASN A 1074 27.47 7.42 38.88
CA ASN A 1074 26.35 8.35 38.89
C ASN A 1074 26.05 8.77 37.45
N ALA A 1075 24.76 8.75 37.11
CA ALA A 1075 24.25 9.28 35.87
C ALA A 1075 23.14 10.31 36.16
N ARG A 1076 22.93 11.27 35.26
CA ARG A 1076 21.82 12.21 35.30
C ARG A 1076 21.29 12.41 33.88
N PHE A 1077 19.99 12.62 33.72
CA PHE A 1077 19.47 13.14 32.44
C PHE A 1077 19.99 14.57 32.27
N HIS A 1078 20.57 14.89 31.11
CA HIS A 1078 21.36 16.10 30.87
C HIS A 1078 20.66 17.40 31.30
N ASP A 1079 19.35 17.49 31.02
CA ASP A 1079 18.55 18.66 31.32
C ASP A 1079 17.91 18.64 32.73
N THR A 1080 18.31 17.70 33.59
CA THR A 1080 17.78 17.55 34.95
C THR A 1080 18.86 17.74 36.02
N PRO A 1081 18.52 18.30 37.20
CA PRO A 1081 19.48 18.49 38.28
C PRO A 1081 19.71 17.22 39.13
N TYR A 1082 18.94 16.15 38.90
CA TYR A 1082 18.91 14.97 39.74
C TYR A 1082 19.84 13.88 39.18
N SER A 1083 20.59 13.21 40.05
CA SER A 1083 21.49 12.12 39.69
C SER A 1083 21.06 10.82 40.36
N PHE A 1084 21.16 9.70 39.63
CA PHE A 1084 20.95 8.35 40.15
C PHE A 1084 22.23 7.52 40.06
N GLU A 1085 22.32 6.50 40.90
CA GLU A 1085 23.44 5.56 40.91
C GLU A 1085 23.08 4.32 40.06
N ALA A 1086 23.87 4.04 39.04
CA ALA A 1086 23.76 2.83 38.22
C ALA A 1086 24.88 1.85 38.58
N PRO A 1087 24.59 0.55 38.79
CA PRO A 1087 25.60 -0.40 39.16
C PRO A 1087 26.45 -0.81 37.95
N GLY A 1088 27.73 -1.04 38.22
CA GLY A 1088 28.61 -1.67 37.24
C GLY A 1088 28.28 -3.16 37.06
N ARG A 1089 28.91 -3.82 36.09
CA ARG A 1089 28.82 -5.28 35.96
C ARG A 1089 29.76 -5.96 36.94
N ASP A 1090 29.21 -6.68 37.91
CA ASP A 1090 30.02 -7.45 38.88
C ASP A 1090 30.93 -8.46 38.18
N MET A 1091 32.13 -8.64 38.74
CA MET A 1091 33.06 -9.68 38.36
C MET A 1091 32.74 -11.01 39.06
N PRO A 1092 32.85 -12.16 38.36
CA PRO A 1092 32.68 -13.46 39.00
C PRO A 1092 33.70 -13.63 40.13
N LYS A 1093 33.22 -13.89 41.36
CA LYS A 1093 34.09 -14.05 42.52
C LYS A 1093 35.03 -15.24 42.35
N ASN A 1094 34.58 -16.28 41.67
CA ASN A 1094 35.37 -17.45 41.33
C ASN A 1094 35.25 -17.79 39.84
N SER A 1095 36.36 -18.18 39.22
CA SER A 1095 36.38 -18.73 37.87
C SER A 1095 37.30 -19.95 37.80
N GLY A 1096 36.89 -20.96 37.03
CA GLY A 1096 37.73 -22.10 36.69
C GLY A 1096 38.35 -21.93 35.31
N LEU A 1097 39.58 -22.42 35.17
CA LEU A 1097 40.36 -22.43 33.94
C LEU A 1097 40.75 -23.86 33.61
N VAL A 1098 40.49 -24.29 32.38
CA VAL A 1098 41.10 -25.49 31.80
C VAL A 1098 41.72 -25.11 30.46
N GLY A 1099 42.97 -25.47 30.26
CA GLY A 1099 43.73 -25.05 29.08
C GLY A 1099 44.64 -26.14 28.53
N ALA A 1100 44.98 -25.99 27.26
CA ALA A 1100 45.96 -26.80 26.57
C ALA A 1100 46.90 -25.91 25.75
N SER A 1101 48.14 -26.34 25.62
CA SER A 1101 49.15 -25.63 24.83
C SER A 1101 50.06 -26.59 24.09
N LEU A 1102 50.51 -26.14 22.93
CA LEU A 1102 51.46 -26.82 22.09
C LEU A 1102 52.66 -25.90 21.86
N LYS A 1103 53.79 -26.23 22.46
CA LYS A 1103 55.02 -25.43 22.37
C LYS A 1103 56.03 -26.17 21.50
N THR A 1104 56.74 -25.45 20.64
CA THR A 1104 57.71 -26.03 19.71
C THR A 1104 58.94 -25.14 19.56
N ARG A 1105 60.09 -25.78 19.35
CA ARG A 1105 61.35 -25.12 19.00
C ARG A 1105 61.57 -25.33 17.50
N PHE A 1106 61.48 -24.25 16.71
CA PHE A 1106 61.67 -24.29 15.26
C PHE A 1106 63.15 -24.26 14.86
N SER A 1107 63.99 -23.59 15.66
CA SER A 1107 65.46 -23.57 15.52
C SER A 1107 66.12 -23.23 16.86
N ARG A 1108 67.45 -23.08 16.91
CA ARG A 1108 68.15 -22.63 18.12
C ARG A 1108 67.73 -21.23 18.59
N VAL A 1109 67.24 -20.40 17.68
CA VAL A 1109 66.90 -18.98 17.94
C VAL A 1109 65.41 -18.69 17.84
N LEU A 1110 64.58 -19.62 17.32
CA LEU A 1110 63.16 -19.38 17.04
C LEU A 1110 62.26 -20.40 17.73
N PHE A 1111 61.32 -19.90 18.52
CA PHE A 1111 60.41 -20.66 19.35
C PHE A 1111 58.97 -20.22 19.11
N GLY A 1112 58.00 -21.11 19.31
CA GLY A 1112 56.60 -20.74 19.26
C GLY A 1112 55.70 -21.58 20.15
N ALA A 1113 54.51 -21.04 20.42
CA ALA A 1113 53.46 -21.70 21.17
C ALA A 1113 52.08 -21.37 20.61
N PHE A 1114 51.17 -22.34 20.70
CA PHE A 1114 49.74 -22.16 20.51
C PHE A 1114 49.01 -22.53 21.78
N ASP A 1115 48.18 -21.63 22.31
CA ASP A 1115 47.42 -21.81 23.54
C ASP A 1115 45.92 -21.75 23.28
N TYR A 1116 45.19 -22.66 23.90
CA TYR A 1116 43.74 -22.60 24.02
C TYR A 1116 43.33 -22.73 25.49
N ASP A 1117 42.47 -21.83 25.95
CA ASP A 1117 41.89 -21.87 27.28
C ASP A 1117 40.37 -21.74 27.24
N TYR A 1118 39.72 -22.53 28.09
CA TYR A 1118 38.31 -22.40 28.41
C TYR A 1118 38.14 -21.93 29.85
N TYR A 1119 37.39 -20.84 30.02
CA TYR A 1119 37.01 -20.30 31.31
C TYR A 1119 35.53 -20.56 31.55
N PHE A 1120 35.20 -21.02 32.76
CA PHE A 1120 33.82 -21.06 33.25
C PHE A 1120 33.73 -20.25 34.54
N MET A 1121 32.71 -19.40 34.61
CA MET A 1121 32.53 -18.45 35.70
C MET A 1121 31.55 -19.04 36.73
N GLU A 1122 31.72 -18.69 38.00
CA GLU A 1122 30.79 -19.12 39.05
C GLU A 1122 29.34 -18.71 38.74
N ALA A 1123 28.39 -19.40 39.39
CA ALA A 1123 26.96 -19.13 39.26
C ALA A 1123 26.44 -19.04 37.81
N ASN A 1124 27.13 -19.69 36.86
CA ASN A 1124 26.84 -19.61 35.44
C ASN A 1124 26.79 -18.16 34.90
N GLN A 1125 27.61 -17.26 35.45
CA GLN A 1125 27.70 -15.87 34.98
C GLN A 1125 28.23 -15.74 33.55
N GLY A 1126 28.91 -16.77 33.02
CA GLY A 1126 29.43 -16.77 31.67
C GLY A 1126 30.48 -17.83 31.41
N SER A 1127 30.97 -17.84 30.17
CA SER A 1127 32.11 -18.66 29.74
C SER A 1127 32.93 -17.94 28.67
N ALA A 1128 34.22 -18.28 28.57
CA ALA A 1128 35.12 -17.68 27.59
C ALA A 1128 35.98 -18.72 26.89
N HIS A 1129 36.16 -18.55 25.58
CA HIS A 1129 37.14 -19.26 24.77
C HIS A 1129 38.27 -18.30 24.40
N LYS A 1130 39.52 -18.65 24.71
CA LYS A 1130 40.68 -17.79 24.46
C LYS A 1130 41.76 -18.55 23.69
N PHE A 1131 42.31 -17.89 22.66
CA PHE A 1131 43.32 -18.42 21.76
C PHE A 1131 44.52 -17.48 21.72
N ASN A 1132 45.73 -18.03 21.81
CA ASN A 1132 46.95 -17.23 21.68
C ASN A 1132 47.97 -17.92 20.78
N ILE A 1133 48.67 -17.13 19.98
CA ILE A 1133 49.82 -17.56 19.18
C ILE A 1133 51.01 -16.74 19.63
N GLN A 1134 52.07 -17.40 20.07
CA GLN A 1134 53.29 -16.78 20.57
C GLN A 1134 54.47 -17.15 19.69
N ILE A 1135 55.32 -16.18 19.38
CA ILE A 1135 56.61 -16.38 18.71
C ILE A 1135 57.67 -15.65 19.53
N GLN A 1136 58.82 -16.29 19.73
CA GLN A 1136 59.96 -15.72 20.43
C GLN A 1136 61.23 -15.95 19.61
N TYR A 1137 62.03 -14.90 19.46
CA TYR A 1137 63.33 -14.89 18.81
C TYR A 1137 64.42 -14.52 19.81
N HIS A 1138 65.49 -15.30 19.86
CA HIS A 1138 66.62 -15.12 20.76
C HIS A 1138 67.83 -14.66 19.92
N PHE A 1139 68.45 -13.53 20.29
CA PHE A 1139 69.50 -12.83 19.54
C PHE A 1139 70.88 -13.11 20.07
#